data_AF-A0A9P4W3B0-F1
#
_entry.id   AF-A0A9P4W3B0-F1
#
_cell.length_a   1.000
_cell.length_b   1.000
_cell.length_c   1.000
_cell.angle_alpha   90.00
_cell.angle_beta   90.00
_cell.angle_gamma   90.00
#
_symmetry.space_group_name_H-M   'P 1'
#
loop_
_entity.id
_entity.type
_entity.pdbx_description
1 polymer ?
#
loop_
_entity_poly.entity_id
_entity_poly.type
_entity_poly.pdbx_seq_one_letter_code
_entity_poly.pdbx_strand_id
1 'polypeptide(L)'
;MTPRAVHFVRHAQGYHNVDGDQNIPDPDLTPKGIQQCLHLAQTFPYFDRINLVCASPIRRAIQTAQTSMQPFLQTGPRKILALPLAQEAPAEPANTPSGIKRLQEEYGSIVNFERCIEFEDYDSKTGRFAPDNKTLEERALALRRFLRSREEEEIVVVSHGQFLHYVSRDVDENGKQLGGDWENTEFRSYIFWPAGHEDALLKETEESIKRRNASGPGHSMNSADGDLNAAGGAAALSPLAFVEISHDKAGNGDKTHEEAMLEVSRQELAEQVPKSLENSKKYRRGIYFFVEDYIIEPIATGLRFLHLVIIFVPVIVTIPAIWIGARKADRDNERSGTLWWYGFLVNSMERAGAAFIKLGQWAASRTDIFPTEMCLIMSTLHSNAPAHSLETSKRTIEAAFDGRAFEDIFEEFDEKPLGVGAIAQVYKAKLKPDLATLQNNTIEQEEPNFARKIKKNVDATLKSTPQRVPSSHVAVKVLHPKIEKIVRRDLRIMAFFAAVINAIPTMEWFSFPDEVQQFGEMMRLQLDMRIEAANLTIFRQNFKDRTTAWFPYPYTEYSTRNVLIEEFAQGIPMEDFLQNGGGVFQKDIADEGLDAFLNMVLIDNFIHADLHPGNIMVRFYKPEKLDVPIFTRKENRTTGPEESPDVTEEVLERLRPHRKNPEKWKAQLREIDNEGYRPQLIFIDAGLVTELNGKNRTNFLDLFKAVAEFDGYKAGHLMVERCRQPEAVLDGEVFALRMQHLVLGVKSRTFALGNIKIGDILNEVLSMVRTHHVRLEGDFINVVLSILLLEGIGRNLNPELDLFAGALPILRQLGAQGGGSMIRGGDFSMLKVWVGLEARSFLQASIDTVERCVKYDQLSPNI
;
A
#
# COMPACT_ATOMS: atom_id res chain seq x y z
N MET A 1 -11.43 45.61 -14.50
CA MET A 1 -10.61 44.81 -13.57
C MET A 1 -10.51 43.41 -14.15
N THR A 2 -9.43 42.66 -13.92
CA THR A 2 -9.38 41.25 -14.34
C THR A 2 -10.09 40.38 -13.31
N PRO A 3 -10.81 39.31 -13.70
CA PRO A 3 -11.38 38.38 -12.73
C PRO A 3 -10.32 37.85 -11.77
N ARG A 4 -10.73 37.59 -10.53
CA ARG A 4 -9.89 37.01 -9.49
C ARG A 4 -9.55 35.57 -9.84
N ALA A 5 -10.53 34.76 -10.26
CA ALA A 5 -10.30 33.43 -10.79
C ALA A 5 -11.39 33.00 -11.79
N VAL A 6 -11.06 31.98 -12.57
CA VAL A 6 -11.93 31.31 -13.52
C VAL A 6 -11.91 29.83 -13.24
N HIS A 7 -13.09 29.23 -13.06
CA HIS A 7 -13.26 27.80 -12.83
C HIS A 7 -13.79 27.13 -14.08
N PHE A 8 -12.96 26.31 -14.73
CA PHE A 8 -13.39 25.50 -15.86
C PHE A 8 -13.94 24.17 -15.37
N VAL A 9 -15.11 23.79 -15.86
CA VAL A 9 -15.80 22.53 -15.51
C VAL A 9 -15.98 21.72 -16.78
N ARG A 10 -15.55 20.45 -16.80
CA ARG A 10 -15.91 19.53 -17.87
C ARG A 10 -17.36 19.06 -17.70
N HIS A 11 -18.13 19.02 -18.79
CA HIS A 11 -19.51 18.52 -18.74
C HIS A 11 -19.61 17.10 -18.14
N ALA A 12 -20.78 16.77 -17.58
CA ALA A 12 -21.06 15.44 -17.06
C ALA A 12 -21.28 14.40 -18.18
N GLN A 13 -21.36 13.12 -17.81
CA GLN A 13 -21.54 12.04 -18.78
C GLN A 13 -22.82 12.22 -19.63
N GLY A 14 -22.65 12.32 -20.95
CA GLY A 14 -23.74 12.29 -21.93
C GLY A 14 -23.90 10.91 -22.57
N TYR A 15 -24.99 10.69 -23.29
CA TYR A 15 -25.26 9.38 -23.94
C TYR A 15 -24.15 8.94 -24.90
N HIS A 16 -23.51 9.86 -25.64
CA HIS A 16 -22.35 9.54 -26.48
C HIS A 16 -21.13 8.98 -25.72
N ASN A 17 -21.01 9.23 -24.41
CA ASN A 17 -19.89 8.74 -23.59
C ASN A 17 -20.08 7.29 -23.11
N VAL A 18 -21.28 6.72 -23.22
CA VAL A 18 -21.57 5.35 -22.75
C VAL A 18 -21.24 4.32 -23.83
N ASP A 19 -21.74 4.56 -25.04
CA ASP A 19 -21.59 3.62 -26.16
C ASP A 19 -20.48 4.03 -27.15
N GLY A 20 -19.85 5.19 -26.94
CA GLY A 20 -18.86 5.76 -27.85
C GLY A 20 -19.45 6.25 -29.18
N ASP A 21 -20.79 6.31 -29.30
CA ASP A 21 -21.48 6.70 -30.53
C ASP A 21 -21.46 8.23 -30.72
N GLN A 22 -20.62 8.68 -31.63
CA GLN A 22 -20.45 10.10 -31.99
C GLN A 22 -21.53 10.61 -32.96
N ASN A 23 -22.41 9.75 -33.47
CA ASN A 23 -23.44 10.13 -34.46
C ASN A 23 -24.71 10.67 -33.82
N ILE A 24 -24.90 10.51 -32.50
CA ILE A 24 -26.07 11.04 -31.78
C ILE A 24 -25.96 12.57 -31.77
N PRO A 25 -26.85 13.32 -32.44
CA PRO A 25 -26.73 14.78 -32.50
C PRO A 25 -27.05 15.41 -31.14
N ASP A 26 -26.12 16.23 -30.63
CA ASP A 26 -26.27 17.02 -29.40
C ASP A 26 -26.97 16.28 -28.22
N PRO A 27 -26.35 15.19 -27.72
CA PRO A 27 -26.97 14.26 -26.79
C PRO A 27 -27.16 14.88 -25.40
N ASP A 28 -28.23 14.42 -24.73
CA ASP A 28 -28.52 14.74 -23.34
C ASP A 28 -27.58 14.03 -22.34
N LEU A 29 -27.60 14.48 -21.09
CA LEU A 29 -26.98 13.79 -19.96
C LEU A 29 -27.64 12.44 -19.66
N THR A 30 -26.84 11.46 -19.23
CA THR A 30 -27.34 10.18 -18.72
C THR A 30 -27.80 10.33 -17.26
N PRO A 31 -28.54 9.35 -16.69
CA PRO A 31 -28.84 9.34 -15.25
C PRO A 31 -27.59 9.43 -14.37
N LYS A 32 -26.49 8.80 -14.78
CA LYS A 32 -25.18 8.91 -14.10
C LYS A 32 -24.61 10.33 -14.25
N GLY A 33 -24.72 10.94 -15.43
CA GLY A 33 -24.34 12.34 -15.65
C GLY A 33 -25.10 13.30 -14.73
N ILE A 34 -26.40 13.08 -14.50
CA ILE A 34 -27.18 13.88 -13.55
C ILE A 34 -26.66 13.70 -12.11
N GLN A 35 -26.33 12.47 -11.70
CA GLN A 35 -25.73 12.22 -10.38
C GLN A 35 -24.38 12.91 -10.21
N GLN A 36 -23.54 12.92 -11.25
CA GLN A 36 -22.27 13.65 -11.26
C GLN A 36 -22.48 15.16 -11.06
N CYS A 37 -23.46 15.75 -11.75
CA CYS A 37 -23.81 17.15 -11.55
C CYS A 37 -24.27 17.47 -10.13
N LEU A 38 -25.08 16.59 -9.53
CA LEU A 38 -25.56 16.74 -8.15
C LEU A 38 -24.42 16.65 -7.14
N HIS A 39 -23.44 15.78 -7.39
CA HIS A 39 -22.23 15.70 -6.58
C HIS A 39 -21.42 17.01 -6.68
N LEU A 40 -21.20 17.53 -7.89
CA LEU A 40 -20.52 18.81 -8.07
C LEU A 40 -21.26 19.97 -7.38
N ALA A 41 -22.60 19.95 -7.36
CA ALA A 41 -23.40 20.93 -6.64
C ALA A 41 -23.18 20.92 -5.12
N GLN A 42 -22.72 19.80 -4.56
CA GLN A 42 -22.43 19.65 -3.13
C GLN A 42 -20.97 19.96 -2.79
N THR A 43 -20.04 19.68 -3.72
CA THR A 43 -18.59 19.77 -3.47
C THR A 43 -17.95 21.06 -3.96
N PHE A 44 -18.59 21.81 -4.86
CA PHE A 44 -18.03 23.05 -5.39
C PHE A 44 -17.97 24.14 -4.31
N PRO A 45 -16.78 24.60 -3.87
CA PRO A 45 -16.65 25.38 -2.64
C PRO A 45 -16.87 26.88 -2.82
N TYR A 46 -17.03 27.36 -4.06
CA TYR A 46 -16.97 28.80 -4.37
C TYR A 46 -18.34 29.45 -4.63
N PHE A 47 -19.46 28.77 -4.34
CA PHE A 47 -20.81 29.26 -4.66
C PHE A 47 -21.10 30.69 -4.17
N ASP A 48 -20.65 31.04 -2.96
CA ASP A 48 -20.87 32.37 -2.36
C ASP A 48 -20.15 33.50 -3.11
N ARG A 49 -19.19 33.16 -3.96
CA ARG A 49 -18.32 34.10 -4.65
C ARG A 49 -18.61 34.18 -6.15
N ILE A 50 -19.31 33.20 -6.74
CA ILE A 50 -19.61 33.18 -8.18
C ILE A 50 -20.43 34.40 -8.56
N ASN A 51 -20.00 35.10 -9.61
CA ASN A 51 -20.73 36.22 -10.19
C ASN A 51 -21.30 35.90 -11.57
N LEU A 52 -20.67 34.98 -12.32
CA LEU A 52 -21.10 34.59 -13.66
C LEU A 52 -20.92 33.08 -13.89
N VAL A 53 -21.92 32.45 -14.49
CA VAL A 53 -21.85 31.08 -15.00
C VAL A 53 -22.03 31.11 -16.51
N CYS A 54 -21.05 30.58 -17.24
CA CYS A 54 -21.07 30.39 -18.68
C CYS A 54 -21.15 28.90 -19.02
N ALA A 55 -21.79 28.57 -20.13
CA ALA A 55 -21.80 27.21 -20.65
C ALA A 55 -21.62 27.21 -22.17
N SER A 56 -20.93 26.21 -22.70
CA SER A 56 -21.00 25.86 -24.12
C SER A 56 -22.46 25.67 -24.55
N PRO A 57 -22.88 26.14 -25.74
CA PRO A 57 -24.25 25.99 -26.26
C PRO A 57 -24.59 24.55 -26.71
N ILE A 58 -23.90 23.54 -26.16
CA ILE A 58 -24.16 22.11 -26.37
C ILE A 58 -25.03 21.62 -25.19
N ARG A 59 -26.09 20.83 -25.45
CA ARG A 59 -27.15 20.49 -24.48
C ARG A 59 -26.60 19.88 -23.20
N ARG A 60 -25.68 18.92 -23.27
CA ARG A 60 -25.05 18.34 -22.07
C ARG A 60 -24.28 19.35 -21.21
N ALA A 61 -23.64 20.35 -21.82
CA ALA A 61 -22.93 21.39 -21.08
C ALA A 61 -23.92 22.35 -20.41
N ILE A 62 -25.02 22.70 -21.10
CA ILE A 62 -26.12 23.49 -20.54
C ILE A 62 -26.77 22.75 -19.36
N GLN A 63 -27.09 21.47 -19.52
CA GLN A 63 -27.67 20.63 -18.46
C GLN A 63 -26.71 20.48 -17.28
N THR A 64 -25.41 20.34 -17.55
CA THR A 64 -24.39 20.29 -16.49
C THR A 64 -24.38 21.59 -15.71
N ALA A 65 -24.33 22.75 -16.39
CA ALA A 65 -24.38 24.05 -15.74
C ALA A 65 -25.69 24.27 -14.96
N GLN A 66 -26.83 23.94 -15.56
CA GLN A 66 -28.15 24.05 -14.93
C GLN A 66 -28.26 23.24 -13.65
N THR A 67 -27.72 22.02 -13.66
CA THR A 67 -27.89 21.06 -12.55
C THR A 67 -26.84 21.28 -11.46
N SER A 68 -25.57 21.44 -11.84
CA SER A 68 -24.47 21.62 -10.88
C SER A 68 -24.46 23.01 -10.23
N MET A 69 -24.90 24.05 -10.95
CA MET A 69 -24.92 25.43 -10.46
C MET A 69 -26.29 25.88 -9.94
N GLN A 70 -27.17 24.93 -9.58
CA GLN A 70 -28.47 25.22 -8.96
C GLN A 70 -28.38 26.20 -7.77
N PRO A 71 -27.43 26.05 -6.82
CA PRO A 71 -27.32 26.97 -5.69
C PRO A 71 -27.14 28.42 -6.14
N PHE A 72 -26.34 28.67 -7.19
CA PHE A 72 -26.16 30.00 -7.76
C PHE A 72 -27.44 30.53 -8.44
N LEU A 73 -28.12 29.69 -9.23
CA LEU A 73 -29.31 30.08 -9.98
C LEU A 73 -30.53 30.41 -9.10
N GLN A 74 -30.57 29.87 -7.87
CA GLN A 74 -31.65 30.13 -6.91
C GLN A 74 -31.51 31.47 -6.16
N THR A 75 -30.34 32.11 -6.20
CA THR A 75 -30.05 33.36 -5.45
C THR A 75 -30.55 34.66 -6.10
N GLY A 76 -31.34 34.58 -7.18
CA GLY A 76 -31.95 35.73 -7.86
C GLY A 76 -32.29 35.44 -9.33
N PRO A 77 -32.71 36.44 -10.13
CA PRO A 77 -32.99 36.27 -11.56
C PRO A 77 -31.69 36.20 -12.39
N ARG A 78 -30.80 35.25 -12.06
CA ARG A 78 -29.52 35.02 -12.73
C ARG A 78 -29.71 33.98 -13.83
N LYS A 79 -29.19 34.26 -15.02
CA LYS A 79 -29.20 33.32 -16.15
C LYS A 79 -27.78 32.82 -16.46
N ILE A 80 -27.67 31.60 -16.96
CA ILE A 80 -26.43 31.07 -17.53
C ILE A 80 -26.17 31.80 -18.85
N LEU A 81 -24.95 32.25 -19.09
CA LEU A 81 -24.58 32.83 -20.39
C LEU A 81 -24.14 31.71 -21.34
N ALA A 82 -24.87 31.49 -22.42
CA ALA A 82 -24.42 30.59 -23.49
C ALA A 82 -23.24 31.23 -24.22
N LEU A 83 -22.11 30.53 -24.27
CA LEU A 83 -20.85 31.05 -24.80
C LEU A 83 -20.33 30.14 -25.93
N PRO A 84 -20.62 30.48 -27.20
CA PRO A 84 -20.15 29.71 -28.35
C PRO A 84 -18.64 29.47 -28.40
N LEU A 85 -17.84 30.39 -27.86
CA LEU A 85 -16.39 30.24 -27.81
C LEU A 85 -15.92 29.07 -26.95
N ALA A 86 -16.75 28.54 -26.05
CA ALA A 86 -16.45 27.43 -25.15
C ALA A 86 -16.87 26.04 -25.70
N GLN A 87 -17.22 25.94 -26.98
CA GLN A 87 -17.62 24.69 -27.63
C GLN A 87 -16.47 23.70 -27.75
N GLU A 88 -16.83 22.41 -27.85
CA GLU A 88 -15.90 21.30 -28.05
C GLU A 88 -15.08 21.46 -29.37
N ALA A 89 -13.92 20.81 -29.43
CA ALA A 89 -13.01 20.84 -30.56
C ALA A 89 -13.49 19.98 -31.75
N PRO A 90 -13.74 18.67 -31.59
CA PRO A 90 -14.24 17.81 -32.66
C PRO A 90 -15.55 18.25 -33.32
N ALA A 91 -15.76 17.82 -34.57
CA ALA A 91 -16.88 18.25 -35.44
C ALA A 91 -17.94 17.16 -35.67
N GLU A 92 -17.94 16.06 -34.91
CA GLU A 92 -18.98 15.04 -35.01
C GLU A 92 -20.34 15.59 -34.57
N PRO A 93 -21.45 14.96 -35.00
CA PRO A 93 -22.80 15.37 -34.61
C PRO A 93 -23.00 15.50 -33.10
N ALA A 94 -22.38 14.62 -32.31
CA ALA A 94 -22.43 14.70 -30.86
C ALA A 94 -21.75 15.96 -30.29
N ASN A 95 -20.79 16.55 -31.00
CA ASN A 95 -20.00 17.70 -30.57
C ASN A 95 -20.44 19.02 -31.24
N THR A 96 -21.51 18.97 -32.03
CA THR A 96 -22.09 20.11 -32.74
C THR A 96 -23.37 20.55 -32.04
N PRO A 97 -23.52 21.84 -31.67
CA PRO A 97 -24.67 22.29 -30.89
C PRO A 97 -25.94 22.33 -31.74
N SER A 98 -27.09 22.17 -31.08
CA SER A 98 -28.39 22.36 -31.71
C SER A 98 -28.60 23.81 -32.14
N GLY A 99 -29.42 23.99 -33.18
CA GLY A 99 -29.81 25.32 -33.67
C GLY A 99 -30.52 26.16 -32.60
N ILE A 100 -30.35 27.48 -32.70
CA ILE A 100 -30.72 28.44 -31.66
C ILE A 100 -32.18 28.38 -31.24
N LYS A 101 -33.10 28.15 -32.19
CA LYS A 101 -34.54 28.08 -31.94
C LYS A 101 -34.86 26.96 -30.95
N ARG A 102 -34.28 25.77 -31.17
CA ARG A 102 -34.46 24.61 -30.31
C ARG A 102 -33.90 24.86 -28.91
N LEU A 103 -32.70 25.43 -28.81
CA LEU A 103 -32.09 25.73 -27.51
C LEU A 103 -32.86 26.80 -26.72
N GLN A 104 -33.43 27.81 -27.40
CA GLN A 104 -34.29 28.82 -26.78
C GLN A 104 -35.62 28.23 -26.30
N GLU A 105 -36.22 27.33 -27.08
CA GLU A 105 -37.44 26.59 -26.67
C GLU A 105 -37.18 25.71 -25.44
N GLU A 106 -36.06 24.99 -25.40
CA GLU A 106 -35.73 24.07 -24.30
C GLU A 106 -35.21 24.78 -23.04
N TYR A 107 -34.38 25.84 -23.17
CA TYR A 107 -33.63 26.42 -22.06
C TYR A 107 -33.72 27.96 -21.93
N GLY A 108 -34.51 28.66 -22.75
CA GLY A 108 -34.55 30.14 -22.77
C GLY A 108 -35.01 30.81 -21.46
N SER A 109 -35.68 30.05 -20.59
CA SER A 109 -36.06 30.51 -19.25
C SER A 109 -34.85 30.72 -18.33
N ILE A 110 -33.79 29.91 -18.48
CA ILE A 110 -32.63 29.85 -17.58
C ILE A 110 -31.30 30.22 -18.26
N VAL A 111 -31.22 30.18 -19.58
CA VAL A 111 -30.00 30.48 -20.36
C VAL A 111 -30.23 31.75 -21.20
N ASN A 112 -29.26 32.66 -21.19
CA ASN A 112 -29.17 33.79 -22.11
C ASN A 112 -28.36 33.37 -23.35
N PHE A 113 -29.00 33.40 -24.51
CA PHE A 113 -28.43 33.01 -25.80
C PHE A 113 -28.05 34.19 -26.72
N GLU A 114 -28.07 35.44 -26.24
CA GLU A 114 -27.74 36.63 -27.05
C GLU A 114 -26.39 36.50 -27.78
N ARG A 115 -25.39 35.92 -27.12
CA ARG A 115 -24.06 35.67 -27.71
C ARG A 115 -24.11 34.69 -28.88
N CYS A 116 -24.99 33.69 -28.86
CA CYS A 116 -25.15 32.75 -29.97
C CYS A 116 -25.76 33.42 -31.20
N ILE A 117 -26.52 34.51 -31.03
CA ILE A 117 -27.07 35.30 -32.13
C ILE A 117 -25.96 36.11 -32.83
N GLU A 118 -24.92 36.54 -32.09
CA GLU A 118 -23.77 37.24 -32.67
C GLU A 118 -22.85 36.34 -33.52
N PHE A 119 -22.91 35.03 -33.33
CA PHE A 119 -22.11 34.05 -34.07
C PHE A 119 -23.01 33.21 -34.98
N GLU A 120 -23.35 33.73 -36.17
CA GLU A 120 -24.31 33.11 -37.11
C GLU A 120 -23.95 31.66 -37.52
N ASP A 121 -22.67 31.27 -37.40
CA ASP A 121 -22.12 29.97 -37.81
C ASP A 121 -21.83 29.01 -36.65
N TYR A 122 -22.27 29.33 -35.42
CA TYR A 122 -21.87 28.60 -34.21
C TYR A 122 -22.26 27.11 -34.18
N ASP A 123 -23.28 26.72 -34.95
CA ASP A 123 -23.82 25.36 -35.05
C ASP A 123 -23.34 24.59 -36.29
N SER A 124 -22.41 25.15 -37.06
CA SER A 124 -21.92 24.56 -38.31
C SER A 124 -20.56 23.86 -38.22
N LYS A 125 -19.78 24.11 -37.14
CA LYS A 125 -18.37 23.70 -37.01
C LYS A 125 -17.50 24.11 -38.21
N THR A 126 -17.82 25.24 -38.82
CA THR A 126 -17.03 25.86 -39.90
C THR A 126 -16.50 27.22 -39.45
N GLY A 127 -15.66 27.85 -40.27
CA GLY A 127 -15.14 29.19 -39.99
C GLY A 127 -14.39 29.25 -38.66
N ARG A 128 -14.88 30.09 -37.72
CA ARG A 128 -14.29 30.25 -36.38
C ARG A 128 -14.49 29.02 -35.49
N PHE A 129 -15.38 28.11 -35.88
CA PHE A 129 -15.70 26.89 -35.13
C PHE A 129 -15.11 25.62 -35.74
N ALA A 130 -14.27 25.75 -36.77
CA ALA A 130 -13.58 24.63 -37.40
C ALA A 130 -12.70 23.85 -36.39
N PRO A 131 -12.56 22.52 -36.57
CA PRO A 131 -11.82 21.64 -35.66
C PRO A 131 -10.29 21.66 -35.89
N ASP A 132 -9.77 22.53 -36.76
CA ASP A 132 -8.33 22.61 -37.01
C ASP A 132 -7.58 23.34 -35.89
N ASN A 133 -6.37 22.89 -35.60
CA ASN A 133 -5.58 23.38 -34.46
C ASN A 133 -5.43 24.90 -34.43
N LYS A 134 -5.19 25.53 -35.59
CA LYS A 134 -5.00 26.98 -35.68
C LYS A 134 -6.27 27.72 -35.27
N THR A 135 -7.41 27.31 -35.80
CA THR A 135 -8.72 27.86 -35.42
C THR A 135 -9.03 27.62 -33.94
N LEU A 136 -8.70 26.44 -33.41
CA LEU A 136 -8.90 26.12 -31.99
C LEU A 136 -8.05 26.99 -31.06
N GLU A 137 -6.79 27.24 -31.40
CA GLU A 137 -5.90 28.15 -30.65
C GLU A 137 -6.39 29.60 -30.70
N GLU A 138 -6.80 30.09 -31.87
CA GLU A 138 -7.38 31.42 -32.04
C GLU A 138 -8.67 31.57 -31.23
N ARG A 139 -9.53 30.54 -31.21
CA ARG A 139 -10.77 30.50 -30.42
C ARG A 139 -10.49 30.45 -28.92
N ALA A 140 -9.53 29.65 -28.47
CA ALA A 140 -9.11 29.58 -27.07
C ALA A 140 -8.51 30.91 -26.58
N LEU A 141 -7.72 31.59 -27.42
CA LEU A 141 -7.23 32.94 -27.15
C LEU A 141 -8.39 33.96 -27.04
N ALA A 142 -9.36 33.90 -27.97
CA ALA A 142 -10.53 34.76 -27.92
C ALA A 142 -11.36 34.54 -26.64
N LEU A 143 -11.53 33.27 -26.21
CA LEU A 143 -12.21 32.92 -24.97
C LEU A 143 -11.47 33.50 -23.75
N ARG A 144 -10.15 33.32 -23.65
CA ARG A 144 -9.35 33.87 -22.53
C ARG A 144 -9.41 35.38 -22.47
N ARG A 145 -9.33 36.07 -23.61
CA ARG A 145 -9.44 37.53 -23.68
C ARG A 145 -10.82 38.02 -23.24
N PHE A 146 -11.88 37.32 -23.68
CA PHE A 146 -13.25 37.61 -23.26
C PHE A 146 -13.39 37.49 -21.74
N LEU A 147 -12.98 36.35 -21.17
CA LEU A 147 -13.04 36.09 -19.73
C LEU A 147 -12.24 37.13 -18.95
N ARG A 148 -11.04 37.48 -19.40
CA ARG A 148 -10.21 38.50 -18.75
C ARG A 148 -10.83 39.90 -18.75
N SER A 149 -11.61 40.24 -19.78
CA SER A 149 -12.25 41.56 -19.88
C SER A 149 -13.53 41.72 -19.06
N ARG A 150 -14.00 40.64 -18.43
CA ARG A 150 -15.20 40.63 -17.59
C ARG A 150 -14.98 41.43 -16.30
N GLU A 151 -16.04 42.08 -15.83
CA GLU A 151 -16.03 42.83 -14.57
C GLU A 151 -16.29 41.91 -13.36
N GLU A 152 -16.78 40.70 -13.61
CA GLU A 152 -17.03 39.67 -12.62
C GLU A 152 -15.74 39.14 -11.98
N GLU A 153 -15.75 38.96 -10.65
CA GLU A 153 -14.58 38.50 -9.90
C GLU A 153 -14.37 36.99 -10.01
N GLU A 154 -15.44 36.19 -9.94
CA GLU A 154 -15.38 34.73 -10.09
C GLU A 154 -16.32 34.23 -11.18
N ILE A 155 -15.76 33.51 -12.15
CA ILE A 155 -16.48 33.04 -13.33
C ILE A 155 -16.36 31.52 -13.44
N VAL A 156 -17.50 30.83 -13.58
CA VAL A 156 -17.55 29.40 -13.89
C VAL A 156 -17.82 29.22 -15.39
N VAL A 157 -17.06 28.35 -16.05
CA VAL A 157 -17.23 28.03 -17.48
C VAL A 157 -17.36 26.53 -17.65
N VAL A 158 -18.56 26.07 -18.03
CA VAL A 158 -18.80 24.66 -18.37
C VAL A 158 -18.49 24.42 -19.84
N SER A 159 -17.50 23.56 -20.10
CA SER A 159 -16.98 23.26 -21.44
C SER A 159 -16.65 21.77 -21.55
N HIS A 160 -15.73 21.42 -22.44
CA HIS A 160 -15.46 20.06 -22.86
C HIS A 160 -13.95 19.76 -22.82
N GLY A 161 -13.61 18.50 -22.51
CA GLY A 161 -12.23 18.13 -22.14
C GLY A 161 -11.19 18.51 -23.20
N GLN A 162 -11.42 18.16 -24.46
CA GLN A 162 -10.43 18.40 -25.51
C GLN A 162 -10.23 19.91 -25.76
N PHE A 163 -11.30 20.69 -25.81
CA PHE A 163 -11.19 22.14 -25.95
C PHE A 163 -10.54 22.82 -24.73
N LEU A 164 -10.77 22.31 -23.51
CA LEU A 164 -10.18 22.87 -22.29
C LEU A 164 -8.63 22.82 -22.30
N HIS A 165 -8.02 21.81 -22.93
CA HIS A 165 -6.57 21.76 -23.12
C HIS A 165 -6.04 22.92 -23.99
N TYR A 166 -6.79 23.35 -25.02
CA TYR A 166 -6.41 24.53 -25.82
C TYR A 166 -6.51 25.82 -24.99
N VAL A 167 -7.49 25.89 -24.09
CA VAL A 167 -7.68 27.05 -23.20
C VAL A 167 -6.55 27.13 -22.17
N SER A 168 -6.17 26.01 -21.55
CA SER A 168 -5.05 25.94 -20.60
C SER A 168 -3.67 25.98 -21.25
N ARG A 169 -3.56 25.82 -22.58
CA ARG A 169 -2.30 25.61 -23.33
C ARG A 169 -1.59 24.29 -22.96
N ASP A 170 -2.35 23.27 -22.59
CA ASP A 170 -1.86 21.91 -22.38
C ASP A 170 -1.91 21.10 -23.69
N VAL A 171 -1.47 21.69 -24.79
CA VAL A 171 -1.39 21.07 -26.13
C VAL A 171 -0.03 21.38 -26.78
N ASP A 172 0.51 20.43 -27.54
CA ASP A 172 1.75 20.63 -28.32
C ASP A 172 1.51 21.37 -29.64
N GLU A 173 2.58 21.63 -30.40
CA GLU A 173 2.51 22.31 -31.72
C GLU A 173 1.64 21.58 -32.76
N ASN A 174 1.35 20.30 -32.55
CA ASN A 174 0.51 19.46 -33.40
C ASN A 174 -0.91 19.27 -32.81
N GLY A 175 -1.27 19.99 -31.74
CA GLY A 175 -2.58 19.91 -31.08
C GLY A 175 -2.79 18.64 -30.26
N LYS A 176 -1.72 17.87 -29.99
CA LYS A 176 -1.76 16.70 -29.11
C LYS A 176 -1.77 17.18 -27.66
N GLN A 177 -2.66 16.61 -26.86
CA GLN A 177 -2.79 16.95 -25.44
C GLN A 177 -1.52 16.56 -24.66
N LEU A 178 -1.03 17.49 -23.85
CA LEU A 178 0.16 17.33 -22.98
C LEU A 178 -0.22 16.99 -21.53
N GLY A 179 -1.43 17.35 -21.10
CA GLY A 179 -1.97 17.10 -19.76
C GLY A 179 -2.84 15.84 -19.69
N GLY A 180 -3.14 15.36 -18.48
CA GLY A 180 -4.06 14.23 -18.27
C GLY A 180 -5.50 14.60 -18.65
N ASP A 181 -6.24 13.61 -19.13
CA ASP A 181 -7.65 13.75 -19.51
C ASP A 181 -8.49 14.37 -18.39
N TRP A 182 -9.47 15.20 -18.76
CA TRP A 182 -10.42 15.74 -17.80
C TRP A 182 -11.44 14.68 -17.38
N GLU A 183 -11.78 14.53 -16.11
CA GLU A 183 -12.90 13.66 -15.72
C GLU A 183 -14.26 14.36 -15.91
N ASN A 184 -15.33 13.57 -16.05
CA ASN A 184 -16.68 14.15 -16.14
C ASN A 184 -17.00 14.90 -14.84
N THR A 185 -17.47 16.15 -14.94
CA THR A 185 -17.67 17.08 -13.82
C THR A 185 -16.43 17.46 -13.02
N GLU A 186 -15.23 17.12 -13.50
CA GLU A 186 -14.00 17.69 -12.95
C GLU A 186 -14.01 19.21 -13.17
N PHE A 187 -13.54 19.94 -12.16
CA PHE A 187 -13.33 21.37 -12.28
C PHE A 187 -11.93 21.78 -11.83
N ARG A 188 -11.31 22.65 -12.62
CA ARG A 188 -10.00 23.23 -12.32
C ARG A 188 -10.10 24.75 -12.28
N SER A 189 -9.35 25.35 -11.36
CA SER A 189 -9.42 26.78 -11.07
C SER A 189 -8.15 27.48 -11.53
N TYR A 190 -8.28 28.59 -12.23
CA TYR A 190 -7.17 29.31 -12.84
C TYR A 190 -7.21 30.80 -12.51
N ILE A 191 -6.03 31.41 -12.48
CA ILE A 191 -5.83 32.85 -12.41
C ILE A 191 -5.12 33.34 -13.66
N PHE A 192 -5.37 34.58 -14.06
CA PHE A 192 -4.63 35.20 -15.17
C PHE A 192 -3.22 35.60 -14.71
N TRP A 193 -2.18 35.01 -15.32
CA TRP A 193 -0.80 35.25 -14.92
C TRP A 193 0.18 35.18 -16.11
N PRO A 194 1.08 36.18 -16.30
CA PRO A 194 1.20 37.41 -15.53
C PRO A 194 0.10 38.43 -15.88
N ALA A 195 -0.29 39.25 -14.91
CA ALA A 195 -1.35 40.24 -15.08
C ALA A 195 -1.02 41.21 -16.23
N GLY A 196 -1.96 41.38 -17.18
CA GLY A 196 -1.80 42.29 -18.32
C GLY A 196 -1.12 41.72 -19.58
N HIS A 197 -0.66 40.46 -19.56
CA HIS A 197 -0.02 39.82 -20.73
C HIS A 197 -0.97 39.72 -21.95
N GLU A 198 -0.57 40.11 -23.17
CA GLU A 198 -1.47 40.19 -24.34
C GLU A 198 -2.21 38.88 -24.68
N ASP A 199 -1.61 37.74 -24.37
CA ASP A 199 -2.17 36.41 -24.60
C ASP A 199 -3.16 35.92 -23.53
N ALA A 200 -3.40 36.70 -22.46
CA ALA A 200 -4.30 36.33 -21.37
C ALA A 200 -4.01 34.92 -20.80
N LEU A 201 -2.73 34.66 -20.51
CA LEU A 201 -2.24 33.37 -20.00
C LEU A 201 -2.93 32.98 -18.68
N LEU A 202 -3.17 31.68 -18.51
CA LEU A 202 -3.79 31.09 -17.34
C LEU A 202 -2.75 30.28 -16.56
N LYS A 203 -2.80 30.41 -15.23
CA LYS A 203 -2.05 29.57 -14.30
C LYS A 203 -3.04 28.87 -13.37
N GLU A 204 -2.99 27.55 -13.30
CA GLU A 204 -3.83 26.77 -12.38
C GLU A 204 -3.48 27.12 -10.92
N THR A 205 -4.49 27.22 -10.04
CA THR A 205 -4.28 27.52 -8.62
C THR A 205 -3.74 26.31 -7.89
N GLU A 206 -2.91 26.54 -6.86
CA GLU A 206 -2.37 25.45 -6.03
C GLU A 206 -3.48 24.64 -5.34
N GLU A 207 -4.58 25.28 -4.95
CA GLU A 207 -5.76 24.61 -4.40
C GLU A 207 -6.40 23.64 -5.41
N SER A 208 -6.46 24.04 -6.69
CA SER A 208 -7.00 23.20 -7.77
C SER A 208 -6.10 21.99 -8.03
N ILE A 209 -4.77 22.21 -8.08
CA ILE A 209 -3.79 21.13 -8.28
C ILE A 209 -3.85 20.14 -7.12
N LYS A 210 -3.89 20.62 -5.86
CA LYS A 210 -4.03 19.77 -4.68
C LYS A 210 -5.33 18.96 -4.70
N ARG A 211 -6.45 19.57 -5.12
CA ARG A 211 -7.75 18.88 -5.22
C ARG A 211 -7.72 17.79 -6.29
N ARG A 212 -7.15 18.09 -7.46
CA ARG A 212 -7.00 17.12 -8.55
C ARG A 212 -6.17 15.91 -8.13
N ASN A 213 -5.10 16.13 -7.37
CA ASN A 213 -4.24 15.06 -6.85
C ASN A 213 -4.84 14.32 -5.63
N ALA A 214 -5.88 14.86 -4.99
CA ALA A 214 -6.55 14.22 -3.85
C ALA A 214 -7.66 13.23 -4.26
N SER A 215 -8.18 13.35 -5.48
CA SER A 215 -9.24 12.50 -6.04
C SER A 215 -8.67 11.57 -7.12
N GLY A 216 -8.21 10.37 -6.75
CA GLY A 216 -7.90 9.30 -7.71
C GLY A 216 -9.12 8.41 -8.04
N PRO A 217 -9.06 7.45 -8.99
CA PRO A 217 -8.06 7.21 -10.04
C PRO A 217 -8.63 7.27 -11.47
N GLY A 218 -7.83 7.75 -12.43
CA GLY A 218 -8.14 7.76 -13.87
C GLY A 218 -6.88 7.93 -14.74
N HIS A 219 -6.20 6.83 -15.04
CA HIS A 219 -4.97 6.77 -15.83
C HIS A 219 -5.17 7.09 -17.32
N SER A 220 -4.40 8.04 -17.87
CA SER A 220 -3.29 7.71 -18.79
C SER A 220 -2.38 8.93 -18.98
N MET A 221 -1.09 8.77 -18.65
CA MET A 221 -0.03 9.60 -19.21
C MET A 221 1.08 8.69 -19.71
N ASN A 222 1.09 8.49 -21.03
CA ASN A 222 2.29 8.07 -21.73
C ASN A 222 3.12 9.32 -22.07
N SER A 223 4.34 9.30 -21.52
CA SER A 223 5.57 9.99 -21.96
C SER A 223 5.54 11.53 -22.04
N ALA A 224 5.85 12.16 -20.92
CA ALA A 224 6.80 13.27 -20.89
C ALA A 224 8.23 12.71 -20.92
N ASP A 225 8.65 12.17 -22.07
CA ASP A 225 10.06 12.20 -22.46
C ASP A 225 10.26 13.54 -23.19
N GLY A 226 10.76 14.54 -22.47
CA GLY A 226 11.14 15.84 -23.06
C GLY A 226 10.47 17.05 -22.42
N ASP A 227 10.83 17.36 -21.17
CA ASP A 227 11.27 18.72 -20.78
C ASP A 227 11.58 18.79 -19.28
N LEU A 228 12.65 18.09 -18.87
CA LEU A 228 13.38 18.34 -17.62
C LEU A 228 14.76 18.98 -17.87
N ASN A 229 14.93 19.63 -19.02
CA ASN A 229 16.15 20.39 -19.34
C ASN A 229 16.01 21.92 -19.16
N ALA A 230 14.96 22.41 -18.49
CA ALA A 230 14.74 23.85 -18.32
C ALA A 230 14.24 24.28 -16.93
N ALA A 231 14.76 23.69 -15.85
CA ALA A 231 14.94 24.38 -14.56
C ALA A 231 15.88 23.56 -13.68
N GLY A 232 17.12 24.02 -13.53
CA GLY A 232 18.10 23.35 -12.70
C GLY A 232 17.73 23.44 -11.22
N GLY A 233 17.24 22.34 -10.65
CA GLY A 233 17.09 22.11 -9.22
C GLY A 233 16.51 20.72 -8.98
N ALA A 234 17.30 19.80 -8.40
CA ALA A 234 16.86 18.46 -8.06
C ALA A 234 15.87 18.54 -6.88
N ALA A 235 14.56 18.60 -7.16
CA ALA A 235 13.55 18.55 -6.12
C ALA A 235 13.28 17.08 -5.77
N ALA A 236 13.56 16.69 -4.52
CA ALA A 236 13.23 15.35 -4.02
C ALA A 236 11.71 15.12 -4.07
N LEU A 237 11.28 13.92 -4.47
CA LEU A 237 9.86 13.56 -4.51
C LEU A 237 9.28 13.56 -3.09
N SER A 238 8.13 14.22 -2.90
CA SER A 238 7.42 14.15 -1.64
C SER A 238 6.94 12.71 -1.38
N PRO A 239 6.82 12.27 -0.11
CA PRO A 239 6.37 10.92 0.22
C PRO A 239 4.98 10.58 -0.31
N LEU A 240 4.07 11.55 -0.35
CA LEU A 240 2.74 11.38 -0.95
C LEU A 240 2.82 11.18 -2.46
N ALA A 241 3.63 11.98 -3.17
CA ALA A 241 3.86 11.77 -4.60
C ALA A 241 4.56 10.44 -4.89
N PHE A 242 5.45 9.99 -4.00
CA PHE A 242 6.11 8.70 -4.08
C PHE A 242 5.10 7.53 -3.98
N VAL A 243 4.16 7.61 -3.03
CA VAL A 243 3.07 6.63 -2.85
C VAL A 243 2.15 6.62 -4.06
N GLU A 244 1.71 7.80 -4.53
CA GLU A 244 0.78 7.95 -5.65
C GLU A 244 1.38 7.40 -6.96
N ILE A 245 2.61 7.79 -7.31
CA ILE A 245 3.33 7.29 -8.50
C ILE A 245 3.52 5.77 -8.43
N SER A 246 3.68 5.21 -7.23
CA SER A 246 3.85 3.76 -7.07
C SER A 246 2.55 2.97 -7.26
N HIS A 247 1.42 3.45 -6.73
CA HIS A 247 0.10 2.88 -6.98
C HIS A 247 -0.25 2.93 -8.46
N ASP A 248 0.07 4.06 -9.09
CA ASP A 248 -0.17 4.31 -10.49
C ASP A 248 0.57 3.30 -11.39
N LYS A 249 1.86 3.08 -11.15
CA LYS A 249 2.67 2.11 -11.90
C LYS A 249 2.28 0.65 -11.64
N ALA A 250 1.75 0.31 -10.46
CA ALA A 250 1.29 -1.04 -10.13
C ALA A 250 -0.06 -1.40 -10.79
N GLY A 251 -0.90 -0.40 -11.08
CA GLY A 251 -2.24 -0.59 -11.66
C GLY A 251 -2.29 -1.26 -13.04
N ASN A 252 -1.16 -1.33 -13.76
CA ASN A 252 -1.06 -2.02 -15.06
C ASN A 252 -1.01 -3.55 -14.96
N GLY A 253 -0.98 -4.14 -13.75
CA GLY A 253 -1.09 -5.59 -13.52
C GLY A 253 0.18 -6.42 -13.78
N ASP A 254 1.19 -5.84 -14.43
CA ASP A 254 2.47 -6.49 -14.73
C ASP A 254 3.51 -6.37 -13.61
N LYS A 255 3.42 -5.34 -12.76
CA LYS A 255 4.38 -5.05 -11.68
C LYS A 255 3.70 -4.97 -10.32
N THR A 256 4.42 -5.36 -9.27
CA THR A 256 3.94 -5.19 -7.88
C THR A 256 4.13 -3.74 -7.39
N HIS A 257 3.46 -3.37 -6.30
CA HIS A 257 3.64 -2.06 -5.67
C HIS A 257 5.10 -1.83 -5.22
N GLU A 258 5.77 -2.88 -4.72
CA GLU A 258 7.16 -2.82 -4.30
C GLU A 258 8.11 -2.55 -5.46
N GLU A 259 7.92 -3.22 -6.60
CA GLU A 259 8.72 -3.00 -7.81
C GLU A 259 8.56 -1.57 -8.32
N ALA A 260 7.33 -1.06 -8.31
CA ALA A 260 7.02 0.32 -8.70
C ALA A 260 7.70 1.35 -7.78
N MET A 261 7.57 1.20 -6.47
CA MET A 261 8.23 2.07 -5.48
C MET A 261 9.76 2.04 -5.62
N LEU A 262 10.33 0.85 -5.81
CA LEU A 262 11.76 0.66 -5.97
C LEU A 262 12.29 1.34 -7.23
N GLU A 263 11.54 1.27 -8.34
CA GLU A 263 11.90 1.92 -9.60
C GLU A 263 11.93 3.45 -9.45
N VAL A 264 10.92 4.03 -8.81
CA VAL A 264 10.85 5.47 -8.52
C VAL A 264 12.01 5.91 -7.63
N SER A 265 12.30 5.15 -6.56
CA SER A 265 13.43 5.46 -5.65
C SER A 265 14.77 5.41 -6.38
N ARG A 266 14.95 4.48 -7.33
CA ARG A 266 16.16 4.37 -8.16
C ARG A 266 16.30 5.53 -9.14
N GLN A 267 15.21 5.96 -9.78
CA GLN A 267 15.20 7.11 -10.70
C GLN A 267 15.62 8.38 -9.97
N GLU A 268 15.04 8.64 -8.79
CA GLU A 268 15.41 9.78 -7.95
C GLU A 268 16.90 9.76 -7.57
N LEU A 269 17.41 8.60 -7.14
CA LEU A 269 18.83 8.43 -6.81
C LEU A 269 19.78 8.75 -7.96
N ALA A 270 19.38 8.42 -9.20
CA ALA A 270 20.21 8.68 -10.38
C ALA A 270 20.28 10.18 -10.71
N GLU A 271 19.26 10.95 -10.31
CA GLU A 271 19.14 12.38 -10.61
C GLU A 271 19.69 13.28 -9.49
N GLN A 272 19.92 12.74 -8.28
CA GLN A 272 20.42 13.51 -7.15
C GLN A 272 21.83 14.07 -7.40
N VAL A 273 21.94 15.40 -7.36
CA VAL A 273 23.21 16.13 -7.38
C VAL A 273 23.57 16.57 -5.97
N PRO A 274 24.83 16.44 -5.50
CA PRO A 274 25.21 16.95 -4.19
C PRO A 274 24.88 18.44 -4.01
N LYS A 275 24.36 18.83 -2.84
CA LYS A 275 23.99 20.23 -2.51
C LYS A 275 25.10 21.25 -2.81
N SER A 276 26.37 20.88 -2.63
CA SER A 276 27.53 21.73 -2.96
C SER A 276 27.68 22.05 -4.46
N LEU A 277 26.99 21.31 -5.33
CA LEU A 277 27.08 21.38 -6.79
C LEU A 277 25.75 21.77 -7.46
N GLU A 278 24.68 21.98 -6.68
CA GLU A 278 23.37 22.40 -7.18
C GLU A 278 23.42 23.73 -7.96
N ASN A 279 24.35 24.63 -7.65
CA ASN A 279 24.53 25.89 -8.39
C ASN A 279 25.77 25.91 -9.29
N SER A 280 26.40 24.75 -9.52
CA SER A 280 27.66 24.63 -10.26
C SER A 280 27.44 24.34 -11.75
N LYS A 281 28.36 24.81 -12.61
CA LYS A 281 28.32 24.60 -14.07
C LYS A 281 28.30 23.10 -14.42
N LYS A 282 27.57 22.72 -15.48
CA LYS A 282 27.39 21.34 -15.97
C LYS A 282 28.72 20.54 -16.07
N TYR A 283 29.81 21.18 -16.50
CA TYR A 283 31.14 20.56 -16.58
C TYR A 283 31.74 20.20 -15.21
N ARG A 284 31.57 21.04 -14.18
CA ARG A 284 32.05 20.75 -12.82
C ARG A 284 31.29 19.59 -12.19
N ARG A 285 29.98 19.50 -12.43
CA ARG A 285 29.16 18.33 -12.06
C ARG A 285 29.69 17.08 -12.76
N GLY A 286 29.95 17.16 -14.06
CA GLY A 286 30.52 16.06 -14.84
C GLY A 286 31.88 15.56 -14.32
N ILE A 287 32.81 16.46 -13.97
CA ILE A 287 34.09 16.06 -13.34
C ILE A 287 33.85 15.39 -11.99
N TYR A 288 32.98 15.94 -11.16
CA TYR A 288 32.70 15.38 -9.85
C TYR A 288 32.15 13.95 -9.95
N PHE A 289 31.12 13.73 -10.78
CA PHE A 289 30.58 12.39 -11.02
C PHE A 289 31.62 11.46 -11.64
N PHE A 290 32.46 11.96 -12.56
CA PHE A 290 33.56 11.16 -13.12
C PHE A 290 34.54 10.71 -12.02
N VAL A 291 34.97 11.61 -11.15
CA VAL A 291 35.88 11.28 -10.05
C VAL A 291 35.21 10.36 -9.04
N GLU A 292 33.95 10.62 -8.67
CA GLU A 292 33.21 9.80 -7.71
C GLU A 292 33.01 8.37 -8.26
N ASP A 293 32.49 8.23 -9.48
CA ASP A 293 32.10 6.93 -10.04
C ASP A 293 33.27 6.11 -10.60
N TYR A 294 34.29 6.77 -11.18
CA TYR A 294 35.41 6.05 -11.83
C TYR A 294 36.67 5.98 -10.98
N ILE A 295 36.80 6.78 -9.92
CA ILE A 295 38.00 6.76 -9.06
C ILE A 295 37.65 6.37 -7.63
N ILE A 296 36.77 7.14 -6.97
CA ILE A 296 36.50 6.97 -5.54
C ILE A 296 35.72 5.67 -5.28
N GLU A 297 34.63 5.43 -6.00
CA GLU A 297 33.79 4.25 -5.80
C GLU A 297 34.55 2.93 -6.10
N PRO A 298 35.33 2.79 -7.19
CA PRO A 298 36.13 1.59 -7.41
C PRO A 298 37.18 1.35 -6.32
N ILE A 299 37.89 2.39 -5.87
CA ILE A 299 38.85 2.25 -4.76
C ILE A 299 38.15 1.83 -3.47
N ALA A 300 37.04 2.48 -3.13
CA ALA A 300 36.28 2.16 -1.92
C ALA A 300 35.67 0.75 -1.98
N THR A 301 35.21 0.32 -3.15
CA THR A 301 34.74 -1.06 -3.40
C THR A 301 35.90 -2.05 -3.26
N GLY A 302 37.08 -1.73 -3.80
CA GLY A 302 38.28 -2.57 -3.65
C GLY A 302 38.76 -2.72 -2.22
N LEU A 303 38.75 -1.64 -1.43
CA LEU A 303 39.05 -1.68 0.01
C LEU A 303 38.02 -2.52 0.76
N ARG A 304 36.73 -2.35 0.44
CA ARG A 304 35.66 -3.16 1.03
C ARG A 304 35.80 -4.64 0.66
N PHE A 305 36.15 -4.95 -0.58
CA PHE A 305 36.46 -6.29 -1.04
C PHE A 305 37.60 -6.91 -0.22
N LEU A 306 38.72 -6.21 -0.05
CA LEU A 306 39.84 -6.70 0.76
C LEU A 306 39.41 -6.98 2.20
N HIS A 307 38.60 -6.10 2.78
CA HIS A 307 38.05 -6.31 4.12
C HIS A 307 37.19 -7.58 4.21
N LEU A 308 36.30 -7.82 3.24
CA LEU A 308 35.49 -9.04 3.19
C LEU A 308 36.32 -10.30 2.95
N VAL A 309 37.36 -10.23 2.12
CA VAL A 309 38.32 -11.32 1.91
C VAL A 309 39.00 -11.70 3.22
N ILE A 310 39.45 -10.73 4.02
CA ILE A 310 40.06 -10.98 5.34
C ILE A 310 39.08 -11.71 6.29
N ILE A 311 37.79 -11.43 6.18
CA ILE A 311 36.75 -12.04 7.02
C ILE A 311 36.41 -13.46 6.53
N PHE A 312 36.16 -13.65 5.23
CA PHE A 312 35.59 -14.89 4.69
C PHE A 312 36.62 -15.91 4.19
N VAL A 313 37.85 -15.51 3.83
CA VAL A 313 38.89 -16.49 3.46
C VAL A 313 39.18 -17.48 4.59
N PRO A 314 39.30 -17.06 5.88
CA PRO A 314 39.42 -18.01 6.99
C PRO A 314 38.25 -19.00 7.05
N VAL A 315 37.02 -18.57 6.80
CA VAL A 315 35.83 -19.43 6.78
C VAL A 315 35.97 -20.51 5.70
N ILE A 316 36.37 -20.13 4.49
CA ILE A 316 36.59 -21.05 3.37
C ILE A 316 37.72 -22.03 3.67
N VAL A 317 38.85 -21.55 4.19
CA VAL A 317 40.01 -22.40 4.54
C VAL A 317 39.65 -23.43 5.62
N THR A 318 38.70 -23.10 6.51
CA THR A 318 38.23 -24.02 7.57
C THR A 318 37.16 -25.02 7.12
N ILE A 319 36.73 -25.04 5.85
CA ILE A 319 35.74 -26.02 5.33
C ILE A 319 36.09 -27.48 5.67
N PRO A 320 37.34 -27.97 5.61
CA PRO A 320 37.66 -29.35 5.98
C PRO A 320 37.26 -29.73 7.41
N ALA A 321 37.05 -28.76 8.31
CA ALA A 321 36.58 -29.00 9.67
C ALA A 321 35.17 -29.62 9.72
N ILE A 322 34.34 -29.45 8.69
CA ILE A 322 32.99 -30.04 8.64
C ILE A 322 33.02 -31.57 8.70
N TRP A 323 34.11 -32.20 8.26
CA TRP A 323 34.25 -33.66 8.29
C TRP A 323 34.78 -34.20 9.63
N ILE A 324 35.10 -33.32 10.59
CA ILE A 324 35.75 -33.69 11.84
C ILE A 324 34.73 -33.72 12.99
N GLY A 325 34.90 -34.68 13.91
CA GLY A 325 34.15 -34.74 15.17
C GLY A 325 33.01 -35.76 15.20
N ALA A 326 32.49 -36.00 16.41
CA ALA A 326 31.37 -36.91 16.65
C ALA A 326 30.07 -36.34 16.07
N ARG A 327 29.18 -37.24 15.61
CA ARG A 327 27.81 -36.90 15.21
C ARG A 327 26.91 -36.72 16.42
N LYS A 328 26.02 -35.75 16.35
CA LYS A 328 25.09 -35.40 17.42
C LYS A 328 23.66 -35.78 17.04
N ALA A 329 23.12 -36.81 17.68
CA ALA A 329 21.79 -37.33 17.37
C ALA A 329 20.65 -36.33 17.67
N ASP A 330 20.90 -35.34 18.53
CA ASP A 330 19.97 -34.27 18.92
C ASP A 330 19.90 -33.09 17.93
N ARG A 331 20.74 -33.08 16.89
CA ARG A 331 20.92 -31.96 15.94
C ARG A 331 20.99 -32.48 14.50
N ASP A 332 19.93 -33.17 14.07
CA ASP A 332 19.81 -33.78 12.74
C ASP A 332 21.00 -34.70 12.35
N ASN A 333 21.63 -35.34 13.34
CA ASN A 333 22.80 -36.19 13.16
C ASN A 333 24.03 -35.50 12.51
N GLU A 334 24.11 -34.17 12.63
CA GLU A 334 25.21 -33.36 12.13
C GLU A 334 26.51 -33.59 12.92
N ARG A 335 27.65 -33.37 12.26
CA ARG A 335 28.96 -33.48 12.92
C ARG A 335 29.22 -32.24 13.77
N SER A 336 29.90 -32.44 14.90
CA SER A 336 30.33 -31.34 15.78
C SER A 336 31.21 -30.30 15.06
N GLY A 337 32.06 -30.72 14.12
CA GLY A 337 32.82 -29.80 13.28
C GLY A 337 31.94 -28.98 12.32
N THR A 338 30.87 -29.57 11.78
CA THR A 338 29.87 -28.86 10.96
C THR A 338 29.20 -27.75 11.77
N LEU A 339 28.70 -28.08 12.97
CA LEU A 339 28.01 -27.11 13.85
C LEU A 339 28.93 -25.96 14.26
N TRP A 340 30.20 -26.25 14.54
CA TRP A 340 31.20 -25.21 14.80
C TRP A 340 31.42 -24.32 13.59
N TRP A 341 31.54 -24.91 12.39
CA TRP A 341 31.73 -24.16 11.15
C TRP A 341 30.53 -23.26 10.82
N TYR A 342 29.29 -23.73 11.03
CA TYR A 342 28.09 -22.91 10.92
C TYR A 342 28.14 -21.69 11.86
N GLY A 343 28.50 -21.91 13.14
CA GLY A 343 28.68 -20.81 14.10
C GLY A 343 29.79 -19.83 13.69
N PHE A 344 30.90 -20.33 13.14
CA PHE A 344 32.01 -19.50 12.66
C PHE A 344 31.61 -18.65 11.44
N LEU A 345 30.82 -19.21 10.53
CA LEU A 345 30.24 -18.48 9.40
C LEU A 345 29.32 -17.36 9.89
N VAL A 346 28.39 -17.65 10.81
CA VAL A 346 27.44 -16.66 11.35
C VAL A 346 28.17 -15.50 12.04
N ASN A 347 29.13 -15.79 12.91
CA ASN A 347 29.96 -14.74 13.54
C ASN A 347 30.77 -13.92 12.51
N SER A 348 31.18 -14.53 11.39
CA SER A 348 31.86 -13.82 10.31
C SER A 348 30.90 -12.92 9.52
N MET A 349 29.65 -13.34 9.31
CA MET A 349 28.59 -12.52 8.71
C MET A 349 28.23 -11.32 9.57
N GLU A 350 28.12 -11.48 10.89
CA GLU A 350 27.93 -10.36 11.83
C GLU A 350 29.05 -9.32 11.73
N ARG A 351 30.30 -9.77 11.68
CA ARG A 351 31.48 -8.90 11.52
C ARG A 351 31.56 -8.24 10.14
N ALA A 352 31.00 -8.87 9.12
CA ALA A 352 30.98 -8.30 7.77
C ALA A 352 30.06 -7.08 7.70
N GLY A 353 28.96 -7.06 8.47
CA GLY A 353 28.11 -5.87 8.68
C GLY A 353 26.68 -6.05 8.15
N ALA A 354 25.93 -4.95 8.10
CA ALA A 354 24.48 -4.93 7.90
C ALA A 354 23.96 -5.77 6.73
N ALA A 355 24.59 -5.67 5.55
CA ALA A 355 24.17 -6.45 4.38
C ALA A 355 24.31 -7.97 4.62
N PHE A 356 25.36 -8.42 5.29
CA PHE A 356 25.58 -9.84 5.59
C PHE A 356 24.71 -10.32 6.76
N ILE A 357 24.42 -9.44 7.73
CA ILE A 357 23.44 -9.73 8.79
C ILE A 357 22.07 -10.03 8.17
N LYS A 358 21.59 -9.13 7.30
CA LYS A 358 20.30 -9.31 6.60
C LYS A 358 20.33 -10.47 5.63
N LEU A 359 21.46 -10.74 4.96
CA LEU A 359 21.62 -11.94 4.13
C LEU A 359 21.48 -13.22 4.98
N GLY A 360 22.04 -13.24 6.19
CA GLY A 360 21.90 -14.36 7.12
C GLY A 360 20.46 -14.56 7.57
N GLN A 361 19.75 -13.49 7.91
CA GLN A 361 18.33 -13.55 8.26
C GLN A 361 17.46 -14.05 7.10
N TRP A 362 17.74 -13.59 5.88
CA TRP A 362 17.07 -14.06 4.68
C TRP A 362 17.41 -15.53 4.37
N ALA A 363 18.67 -15.94 4.51
CA ALA A 363 19.08 -17.34 4.33
C ALA A 363 18.52 -18.26 5.43
N ALA A 364 18.29 -17.74 6.64
CA ALA A 364 17.73 -18.49 7.76
C ALA A 364 16.31 -18.98 7.51
N SER A 365 15.54 -18.30 6.65
CA SER A 365 14.21 -18.74 6.27
C SER A 365 14.22 -19.67 5.04
N ARG A 366 15.30 -19.72 4.25
CA ARG A 366 15.39 -20.49 3.00
C ARG A 366 15.79 -21.96 3.20
N THR A 367 14.97 -22.73 3.91
CA THR A 367 15.16 -24.19 4.11
C THR A 367 14.98 -25.02 2.82
N ASP A 368 14.45 -24.41 1.76
CA ASP A 368 14.45 -24.97 0.41
C ASP A 368 15.86 -25.03 -0.20
N ILE A 369 16.74 -24.09 0.16
CA ILE A 369 18.12 -23.99 -0.30
C ILE A 369 19.10 -24.60 0.71
N PHE A 370 18.99 -24.21 1.99
CA PHE A 370 20.00 -24.49 3.02
C PHE A 370 19.56 -25.60 4.00
N PRO A 371 20.52 -26.32 4.63
CA PRO A 371 20.20 -27.30 5.67
C PRO A 371 19.51 -26.68 6.89
N THR A 372 18.56 -27.41 7.48
CA THR A 372 17.74 -26.93 8.61
C THR A 372 18.56 -26.44 9.80
N GLU A 373 19.61 -27.16 10.20
CA GLU A 373 20.46 -26.73 11.33
C GLU A 373 21.27 -25.46 11.01
N MET A 374 21.66 -25.25 9.76
CA MET A 374 22.33 -24.02 9.34
C MET A 374 21.37 -22.83 9.43
N CYS A 375 20.14 -23.00 8.92
CA CYS A 375 19.07 -22.01 9.03
C CYS A 375 18.77 -21.64 10.49
N LEU A 376 18.70 -22.65 11.39
CA LEU A 376 18.47 -22.44 12.82
C LEU A 376 19.60 -21.64 13.49
N ILE A 377 20.86 -21.86 13.11
CA ILE A 377 21.98 -21.07 13.66
C ILE A 377 21.95 -19.64 13.06
N MET A 378 21.65 -19.50 11.77
CA MET A 378 21.49 -18.20 11.12
C MET A 378 20.32 -17.37 11.66
N SER A 379 19.27 -17.99 12.20
CA SER A 379 18.16 -17.24 12.80
C SER A 379 18.53 -16.57 14.12
N THR A 380 19.64 -16.97 14.76
CA THR A 380 20.16 -16.35 16.00
C THR A 380 20.90 -15.03 15.75
N LEU A 381 21.08 -14.65 14.49
CA LEU A 381 21.88 -13.51 14.08
C LEU A 381 21.18 -12.21 14.48
N HIS A 382 21.70 -11.57 15.51
CA HIS A 382 21.09 -10.38 16.11
C HIS A 382 21.60 -9.09 15.45
N SER A 383 20.73 -8.08 15.38
CA SER A 383 21.08 -6.74 14.91
C SER A 383 21.78 -5.92 16.00
N ASN A 384 22.91 -6.37 16.54
CA ASN A 384 23.71 -5.55 17.45
C ASN A 384 24.67 -4.63 16.67
N ALA A 385 24.10 -3.85 15.74
CA ALA A 385 24.86 -2.82 15.06
C ALA A 385 25.24 -1.70 16.06
N PRO A 386 26.43 -1.10 15.94
CA PRO A 386 26.79 0.03 16.78
C PRO A 386 25.89 1.23 16.46
N ALA A 387 25.33 1.86 17.50
CA ALA A 387 24.53 3.07 17.35
C ALA A 387 25.39 4.21 16.75
N HIS A 388 24.81 4.96 15.82
CA HIS A 388 25.43 6.18 15.32
C HIS A 388 25.19 7.36 16.28
N SER A 389 26.01 8.41 16.15
CA SER A 389 25.95 9.58 17.03
C SER A 389 24.58 10.28 16.96
N LEU A 390 24.03 10.66 18.12
CA LEU A 390 22.78 11.42 18.21
C LEU A 390 22.79 12.69 17.35
N GLU A 391 23.92 13.40 17.27
CA GLU A 391 24.06 14.60 16.43
C GLU A 391 23.75 14.33 14.94
N THR A 392 24.17 13.18 14.43
CA THR A 392 23.83 12.76 13.07
C THR A 392 22.33 12.54 12.95
N SER A 393 21.70 11.88 13.93
CA SER A 393 20.24 11.70 13.93
C SER A 393 19.50 13.02 13.96
N LYS A 394 19.89 13.96 14.84
CA LYS A 394 19.27 15.29 14.95
C LYS A 394 19.32 16.02 13.61
N ARG A 395 20.48 16.08 12.95
CA ARG A 395 20.62 16.71 11.63
C ARG A 395 19.76 16.06 10.55
N THR A 396 19.64 14.72 10.56
CA THR A 396 18.80 14.01 9.59
C THR A 396 17.31 14.29 9.85
N ILE A 397 16.90 14.36 11.12
CA ILE A 397 15.53 14.69 11.50
C ILE A 397 15.20 16.15 11.16
N GLU A 398 16.05 17.12 11.51
CA GLU A 398 15.84 18.54 11.17
C GLU A 398 15.67 18.74 9.65
N ALA A 399 16.48 18.02 8.85
CA ALA A 399 16.36 18.05 7.40
C ALA A 399 15.03 17.49 6.87
N ALA A 400 14.38 16.59 7.61
CA ALA A 400 13.06 16.05 7.27
C ALA A 400 11.91 17.02 7.60
N PHE A 401 12.10 17.93 8.56
CA PHE A 401 11.14 18.98 8.94
C PHE A 401 11.50 20.33 8.30
N ASP A 402 11.89 20.33 7.02
CA ASP A 402 12.26 21.54 6.25
C ASP A 402 13.34 22.42 6.91
N GLY A 403 14.24 21.82 7.69
CA GLY A 403 15.30 22.52 8.39
C GLY A 403 14.87 23.21 9.69
N ARG A 404 13.68 22.91 10.22
CA ARG A 404 13.26 23.34 11.56
C ARG A 404 14.25 22.84 12.62
N ALA A 405 14.55 23.67 13.62
CA ALA A 405 15.44 23.31 14.72
C ALA A 405 14.87 22.14 15.53
N PHE A 406 15.75 21.25 16.01
CA PHE A 406 15.36 20.04 16.74
C PHE A 406 14.44 20.31 17.94
N GLU A 407 14.69 21.39 18.68
CA GLU A 407 13.93 21.82 19.87
C GLU A 407 12.54 22.35 19.52
N ASP A 408 12.30 22.68 18.25
CA ASP A 408 11.02 23.16 17.73
C ASP A 408 10.15 22.05 17.15
N ILE A 409 10.67 20.82 17.08
CA ILE A 409 9.96 19.66 16.52
C ILE A 409 9.31 18.84 17.64
N PHE A 410 10.08 18.54 18.70
CA PHE A 410 9.62 17.64 19.77
C PHE A 410 9.39 18.40 21.08
N GLU A 411 8.34 18.01 21.79
CA GLU A 411 8.11 18.38 23.19
C GLU A 411 9.01 17.55 24.10
N GLU A 412 9.13 16.25 23.80
CA GLU A 412 9.98 15.30 24.52
C GLU A 412 10.69 14.39 23.51
N PHE A 413 11.97 14.08 23.75
CA PHE A 413 12.74 13.16 22.91
C PHE A 413 13.66 12.31 23.78
N ASP A 414 13.55 10.99 23.70
CA ASP A 414 14.47 10.07 24.37
C ASP A 414 15.78 10.00 23.57
N GLU A 415 16.85 10.57 24.11
CA GLU A 415 18.17 10.58 23.47
C GLU A 415 18.78 9.19 23.33
N LYS A 416 18.33 8.22 24.15
CA LYS A 416 18.75 6.83 24.02
C LYS A 416 17.85 6.13 22.99
N PRO A 417 18.41 5.51 21.94
CA PRO A 417 17.60 4.76 21.00
C PRO A 417 16.88 3.62 21.71
N LEU A 418 15.59 3.45 21.41
CA LEU A 418 14.77 2.32 21.85
C LEU A 418 15.32 1.00 21.31
N GLY A 419 15.79 1.03 20.06
CA GLY A 419 16.36 -0.12 19.38
C GLY A 419 17.35 0.32 18.30
N VAL A 420 18.38 -0.50 18.10
CA VAL A 420 19.35 -0.33 17.02
C VAL A 420 19.22 -1.54 16.11
N GLY A 421 18.75 -1.32 14.90
CA GLY A 421 18.63 -2.34 13.85
C GLY A 421 19.90 -2.40 12.99
N ALA A 422 19.90 -3.28 11.99
CA ALA A 422 21.04 -3.42 11.09
C ALA A 422 21.26 -2.19 10.19
N ILE A 423 20.17 -1.51 9.81
CA ILE A 423 20.18 -0.39 8.84
C ILE A 423 19.75 0.95 9.43
N ALA A 424 19.08 0.95 10.58
CA ALA A 424 18.47 2.13 11.20
C ALA A 424 18.44 1.98 12.73
N GLN A 425 18.27 3.09 13.44
CA GLN A 425 17.96 3.10 14.87
C GLN A 425 16.68 3.89 15.15
N VAL A 426 15.94 3.48 16.18
CA VAL A 426 14.60 4.00 16.50
C VAL A 426 14.65 4.76 17.82
N TYR A 427 13.99 5.92 17.86
CA TYR A 427 13.84 6.75 19.06
C TYR A 427 12.38 6.91 19.45
N LYS A 428 12.12 7.11 20.74
CA LYS A 428 10.82 7.54 21.25
C LYS A 428 10.78 9.07 21.31
N ALA A 429 9.72 9.68 20.81
CA ALA A 429 9.54 11.12 20.95
C ALA A 429 8.06 11.49 21.09
N LYS A 430 7.81 12.75 21.45
CA LYS A 430 6.49 13.37 21.50
C LYS A 430 6.52 14.62 20.64
N LEU A 431 5.70 14.68 19.61
CA LEU A 431 5.62 15.84 18.71
C LEU A 431 4.97 17.02 19.40
N LYS A 432 5.38 18.25 19.04
CA LYS A 432 4.67 19.44 19.48
C LYS A 432 3.24 19.49 18.91
N PRO A 433 2.27 20.07 19.64
CA PRO A 433 0.86 20.05 19.23
C PRO A 433 0.57 20.66 17.85
N ASP A 434 1.32 21.69 17.42
CA ASP A 434 1.18 22.32 16.10
C ASP A 434 1.50 21.35 14.96
N LEU A 435 2.46 20.46 15.17
CA LEU A 435 2.86 19.44 14.19
C LEU A 435 1.95 18.20 14.25
N ALA A 436 1.38 17.89 15.43
CA ALA A 436 0.46 16.78 15.61
C ALA A 436 -0.98 17.08 15.15
N THR A 437 -1.42 18.35 15.16
CA THR A 437 -2.82 18.75 14.88
C THR A 437 -3.13 19.02 13.40
N LEU A 438 -2.12 19.29 12.57
CA LEU A 438 -2.27 19.59 11.13
C LEU A 438 -3.06 18.51 10.36
N GLN A 439 -3.19 17.29 10.91
CA GLN A 439 -3.83 16.15 10.25
C GLN A 439 -5.16 15.67 10.86
N ASN A 440 -5.58 16.14 12.05
CA ASN A 440 -6.90 15.79 12.60
C ASN A 440 -8.05 16.29 11.70
N ASN A 441 -7.78 17.30 10.86
CA ASN A 441 -8.74 17.87 9.92
C ASN A 441 -8.85 17.07 8.60
N THR A 442 -7.98 16.09 8.35
CA THR A 442 -8.00 15.24 7.14
C THR A 442 -8.74 13.92 7.35
N ILE A 443 -9.16 13.63 8.59
CA ILE A 443 -10.10 12.53 8.86
C ILE A 443 -11.47 13.00 8.38
N GLU A 444 -11.78 12.76 7.10
CA GLU A 444 -13.14 12.88 6.59
C GLU A 444 -14.07 12.07 7.49
N GLN A 445 -14.94 12.78 8.22
CA GLN A 445 -16.12 12.20 8.84
C GLN A 445 -17.07 11.79 7.71
N GLU A 446 -16.83 10.65 7.07
CA GLU A 446 -17.83 10.01 6.23
C GLU A 446 -19.02 9.63 7.13
N GLU A 447 -20.14 10.33 6.99
CA GLU A 447 -21.37 9.95 7.67
C GLU A 447 -21.78 8.53 7.26
N PRO A 448 -21.97 7.59 8.20
CA PRO A 448 -22.28 6.22 7.86
C PRO A 448 -23.69 6.11 7.25
N ASN A 449 -23.74 5.87 5.94
CA ASN A 449 -24.95 5.56 5.18
C ASN A 449 -25.79 4.48 5.89
N PHE A 450 -27.08 4.74 6.06
CA PHE A 450 -28.05 3.88 6.78
C PHE A 450 -28.09 2.43 6.25
N ALA A 451 -27.84 2.22 4.96
CA ALA A 451 -27.75 0.91 4.34
C ALA A 451 -26.50 0.10 4.80
N ARG A 452 -25.39 0.77 5.11
CA ARG A 452 -24.17 0.15 5.68
C ARG A 452 -24.41 -0.26 7.13
N LYS A 453 -25.27 0.46 7.85
CA LYS A 453 -25.74 0.13 9.22
C LYS A 453 -26.52 -1.18 9.30
N ILE A 454 -27.35 -1.48 8.30
CA ILE A 454 -28.15 -2.72 8.27
C ILE A 454 -27.28 -3.94 7.92
N LYS A 455 -26.29 -3.79 7.02
CA LYS A 455 -25.31 -4.86 6.73
C LYS A 455 -24.37 -5.10 7.92
N LYS A 456 -23.99 -4.02 8.63
CA LYS A 456 -23.33 -4.10 9.95
C LYS A 456 -24.18 -4.92 10.92
N ASN A 457 -25.48 -4.75 11.04
CA ASN A 457 -26.24 -5.48 12.07
C ASN A 457 -26.28 -7.01 11.93
N VAL A 458 -25.87 -7.58 10.79
CA VAL A 458 -25.81 -9.04 10.59
C VAL A 458 -24.38 -9.60 10.72
N ASP A 459 -23.34 -8.82 10.34
CA ASP A 459 -21.91 -9.18 10.52
C ASP A 459 -21.23 -8.54 11.75
N ALA A 460 -21.84 -7.54 12.39
CA ALA A 460 -21.31 -6.76 13.51
C ALA A 460 -21.82 -7.22 14.88
N THR A 461 -22.21 -8.49 14.98
CA THR A 461 -22.43 -9.12 16.29
C THR A 461 -21.13 -9.29 17.07
N LEU A 462 -19.94 -9.15 16.46
CA LEU A 462 -18.65 -9.21 17.16
C LEU A 462 -17.63 -8.24 16.55
N LYS A 463 -17.12 -7.31 17.38
CA LYS A 463 -15.92 -6.47 17.18
C LYS A 463 -16.04 -5.32 16.17
N SER A 464 -16.42 -4.13 16.65
CA SER A 464 -16.17 -2.85 15.97
C SER A 464 -14.86 -2.21 16.45
N THR A 465 -14.04 -1.69 15.53
CA THR A 465 -12.82 -0.93 15.85
C THR A 465 -13.20 0.45 16.37
N PRO A 466 -12.69 0.91 17.52
CA PRO A 466 -12.96 2.27 18.00
C PRO A 466 -12.37 3.32 17.04
N GLN A 467 -13.13 4.38 16.74
CA GLN A 467 -12.62 5.56 16.02
C GLN A 467 -11.68 6.32 16.96
N ARG A 468 -10.40 6.46 16.58
CA ARG A 468 -9.37 7.03 17.48
C ARG A 468 -8.59 8.18 16.87
N VAL A 469 -8.29 9.17 17.72
CA VAL A 469 -7.39 10.31 17.47
C VAL A 469 -5.93 9.84 17.51
N PRO A 470 -5.07 10.21 16.55
CA PRO A 470 -3.65 9.86 16.54
C PRO A 470 -2.94 10.24 17.85
N SER A 471 -2.12 9.35 18.39
CA SER A 471 -1.31 9.68 19.57
C SER A 471 -0.21 10.68 19.22
N SER A 472 0.05 11.65 20.10
CA SER A 472 1.17 12.62 19.94
C SER A 472 2.55 11.98 20.15
N HIS A 473 2.60 10.75 20.65
CA HIS A 473 3.83 9.99 20.80
C HIS A 473 4.16 9.29 19.48
N VAL A 474 5.42 9.42 19.07
CA VAL A 474 5.93 8.91 17.80
C VAL A 474 7.18 8.06 17.98
N ALA A 475 7.32 7.07 17.11
CA ALA A 475 8.58 6.40 16.86
C ALA A 475 9.31 7.10 15.70
N VAL A 476 10.58 7.43 15.92
CA VAL A 476 11.43 8.12 14.93
C VAL A 476 12.52 7.16 14.49
N LYS A 477 12.37 6.56 13.32
CA LYS A 477 13.32 5.60 12.74
C LYS A 477 14.28 6.36 11.81
N VAL A 478 15.59 6.29 12.09
CA VAL A 478 16.63 7.04 11.37
C VAL A 478 17.65 6.07 10.79
N LEU A 479 17.87 6.12 9.47
CA LEU A 479 18.87 5.30 8.79
C LEU A 479 20.29 5.60 9.27
N HIS A 480 21.13 4.57 9.35
CA HIS A 480 22.56 4.73 9.64
C HIS A 480 23.26 5.55 8.53
N PRO A 481 24.21 6.42 8.87
CA PRO A 481 24.88 7.26 7.90
C PRO A 481 25.66 6.42 6.87
N LYS A 482 25.52 6.76 5.59
CA LYS A 482 26.20 6.11 4.45
C LYS A 482 25.87 4.62 4.28
N ILE A 483 24.84 4.10 4.96
CA ILE A 483 24.47 2.68 4.89
C ILE A 483 24.15 2.25 3.46
N GLU A 484 23.48 3.12 2.70
CA GLU A 484 23.14 2.87 1.30
C GLU A 484 24.38 2.61 0.43
N LYS A 485 25.44 3.40 0.60
CA LYS A 485 26.71 3.23 -0.14
C LYS A 485 27.40 1.93 0.26
N ILE A 486 27.37 1.56 1.54
CA ILE A 486 27.97 0.31 2.03
C ILE A 486 27.23 -0.89 1.44
N VAL A 487 25.90 -0.92 1.56
CA VAL A 487 25.07 -2.01 1.02
C VAL A 487 25.22 -2.11 -0.49
N ARG A 488 25.27 -0.99 -1.22
CA ARG A 488 25.50 -0.97 -2.67
C ARG A 488 26.83 -1.64 -3.05
N ARG A 489 27.91 -1.38 -2.32
CA ARG A 489 29.23 -2.01 -2.55
C ARG A 489 29.20 -3.49 -2.22
N ASP A 490 28.57 -3.86 -1.11
CA ASP A 490 28.42 -5.26 -0.70
C ASP A 490 27.64 -6.07 -1.74
N LEU A 491 26.53 -5.54 -2.27
CA LEU A 491 25.76 -6.17 -3.34
C LEU A 491 26.55 -6.31 -4.64
N ARG A 492 27.37 -5.32 -5.02
CA ARG A 492 28.27 -5.43 -6.19
C ARG A 492 29.29 -6.55 -6.01
N ILE A 493 29.88 -6.66 -4.83
CA ILE A 493 30.85 -7.72 -4.50
C ILE A 493 30.17 -9.09 -4.50
N MET A 494 28.99 -9.21 -3.89
CA MET A 494 28.20 -10.44 -3.90
C MET A 494 27.83 -10.88 -5.32
N ALA A 495 27.37 -9.95 -6.16
CA ALA A 495 27.00 -10.25 -7.55
C ALA A 495 28.20 -10.76 -8.36
N PHE A 496 29.39 -10.18 -8.16
CA PHE A 496 30.63 -10.67 -8.77
C PHE A 496 30.91 -12.12 -8.38
N PHE A 497 30.87 -12.44 -7.07
CA PHE A 497 31.12 -13.82 -6.62
C PHE A 497 30.04 -14.79 -7.04
N ALA A 498 28.77 -14.37 -7.04
CA ALA A 498 27.67 -15.18 -7.53
C ALA A 498 27.86 -15.57 -9.00
N ALA A 499 28.31 -14.63 -9.84
CA ALA A 499 28.64 -14.91 -11.23
C ALA A 499 29.83 -15.90 -11.38
N VAL A 500 30.86 -15.76 -10.54
CA VAL A 500 32.01 -16.69 -10.52
C VAL A 500 31.59 -18.10 -10.10
N ILE A 501 30.76 -18.22 -9.05
CA ILE A 501 30.27 -19.51 -8.56
C ILE A 501 29.36 -20.17 -9.59
N ASN A 502 28.49 -19.39 -10.25
CA ASN A 502 27.59 -19.91 -11.27
C ASN A 502 28.32 -20.43 -12.52
N ALA A 503 29.58 -20.02 -12.74
CA ALA A 503 30.41 -20.57 -13.80
C ALA A 503 30.96 -21.98 -13.49
N ILE A 504 30.79 -22.48 -12.26
CA ILE A 504 31.20 -23.84 -11.86
C ILE A 504 30.14 -24.83 -12.34
N PRO A 505 30.50 -25.81 -13.20
CA PRO A 505 29.57 -26.87 -13.62
C PRO A 505 29.02 -27.58 -12.39
N THR A 506 27.71 -27.89 -12.35
CA THR A 506 26.91 -28.43 -11.22
C THR A 506 26.25 -27.41 -10.28
N MET A 507 26.64 -26.13 -10.29
CA MET A 507 26.01 -25.11 -9.42
C MET A 507 24.93 -24.25 -10.10
N GLU A 508 24.69 -24.46 -11.40
CA GLU A 508 23.72 -23.68 -12.20
C GLU A 508 22.29 -23.75 -11.66
N TRP A 509 21.90 -24.84 -11.02
CA TRP A 509 20.54 -25.02 -10.48
C TRP A 509 20.25 -24.09 -9.27
N PHE A 510 21.28 -23.59 -8.58
CA PHE A 510 21.11 -22.61 -7.50
C PHE A 510 20.88 -21.19 -8.01
N SER A 511 21.34 -20.87 -9.23
CA SER A 511 21.30 -19.54 -9.83
C SER A 511 21.59 -18.40 -8.84
N PHE A 512 22.72 -18.49 -8.14
CA PHE A 512 23.13 -17.47 -7.15
C PHE A 512 23.04 -16.02 -7.64
N PRO A 513 23.29 -15.68 -8.93
CA PRO A 513 23.09 -14.32 -9.41
C PRO A 513 21.66 -13.81 -9.21
N ASP A 514 20.65 -14.64 -9.49
CA ASP A 514 19.24 -14.28 -9.29
C ASP A 514 18.94 -14.10 -7.79
N GLU A 515 19.45 -14.99 -6.95
CA GLU A 515 19.24 -14.93 -5.50
C GLU A 515 19.87 -13.66 -4.89
N VAL A 516 21.07 -13.28 -5.35
CA VAL A 516 21.72 -12.02 -4.96
C VAL A 516 20.94 -10.81 -5.49
N GLN A 517 20.34 -10.91 -6.68
CA GLN A 517 19.47 -9.85 -7.19
C GLN A 517 18.23 -9.68 -6.32
N GLN A 518 17.51 -10.77 -6.01
CA GLN A 518 16.31 -10.74 -5.18
C GLN A 518 16.60 -10.23 -3.77
N PHE A 519 17.66 -10.75 -3.15
CA PHE A 519 18.15 -10.23 -1.87
C PHE A 519 18.50 -8.73 -1.98
N GLY A 520 19.14 -8.32 -3.06
CA GLY A 520 19.50 -6.93 -3.31
C GLY A 520 18.29 -6.02 -3.54
N GLU A 521 17.19 -6.52 -4.08
CA GLU A 521 15.93 -5.78 -4.23
C GLU A 521 15.28 -5.58 -2.87
N MET A 522 15.11 -6.66 -2.11
CA MET A 522 14.64 -6.64 -0.71
C MET A 522 15.45 -5.66 0.15
N MET A 523 16.79 -5.69 0.06
CA MET A 523 17.64 -4.77 0.80
C MET A 523 17.47 -3.31 0.41
N ARG A 524 17.19 -3.01 -0.87
CA ARG A 524 17.01 -1.63 -1.32
C ARG A 524 15.66 -1.06 -0.91
N LEU A 525 14.62 -1.89 -0.81
CA LEU A 525 13.33 -1.47 -0.28
C LEU A 525 13.47 -0.94 1.17
N GLN A 526 14.29 -1.60 1.99
CA GLN A 526 14.55 -1.15 3.36
C GLN A 526 15.45 0.11 3.46
N LEU A 527 16.08 0.57 2.38
CA LEU A 527 16.96 1.75 2.39
C LEU A 527 16.22 3.05 2.07
N ASP A 528 14.91 3.00 1.84
CA ASP A 528 14.07 4.16 1.64
C ASP A 528 12.88 4.10 2.60
N MET A 529 12.96 4.87 3.69
CA MET A 529 11.95 4.84 4.75
C MET A 529 10.55 5.29 4.30
N ARG A 530 10.42 5.93 3.13
CA ARG A 530 9.12 6.27 2.54
C ARG A 530 8.36 5.03 2.06
N ILE A 531 9.07 3.97 1.68
CA ILE A 531 8.46 2.69 1.27
C ILE A 531 7.72 2.08 2.46
N GLU A 532 8.36 2.06 3.63
CA GLU A 532 7.74 1.60 4.86
C GLU A 532 6.52 2.46 5.25
N ALA A 533 6.62 3.79 5.11
CA ALA A 533 5.48 4.69 5.32
C ALA A 533 4.31 4.39 4.36
N ALA A 534 4.61 4.09 3.09
CA ALA A 534 3.62 3.72 2.08
C ALA A 534 2.95 2.39 2.44
N ASN A 535 3.75 1.38 2.79
CA ASN A 535 3.26 0.07 3.23
C ASN A 535 2.32 0.17 4.43
N LEU A 536 2.69 0.96 5.45
CA LEU A 536 1.82 1.22 6.61
C LEU A 536 0.49 1.86 6.21
N THR A 537 0.52 2.79 5.25
CA THR A 537 -0.70 3.45 4.74
C THR A 537 -1.62 2.44 4.08
N ILE A 538 -1.09 1.56 3.23
CA ILE A 538 -1.84 0.49 2.55
C ILE A 538 -2.41 -0.49 3.57
N PHE A 539 -1.59 -0.97 4.53
CA PHE A 539 -2.07 -1.86 5.58
C PHE A 539 -3.21 -1.23 6.40
N ARG A 540 -3.10 0.05 6.75
CA ARG A 540 -4.18 0.76 7.47
C ARG A 540 -5.46 0.86 6.65
N GLN A 541 -5.36 1.06 5.33
CA GLN A 541 -6.52 1.05 4.45
C GLN A 541 -7.17 -0.34 4.38
N ASN A 542 -6.37 -1.39 4.16
CA ASN A 542 -6.85 -2.78 4.08
C ASN A 542 -7.51 -3.25 5.37
N PHE A 543 -7.02 -2.77 6.53
CA PHE A 543 -7.54 -3.13 7.85
C PHE A 543 -8.47 -2.06 8.47
N LYS A 544 -8.87 -1.01 7.74
CA LYS A 544 -9.71 0.09 8.25
C LYS A 544 -11.03 -0.43 8.85
N ASP A 545 -11.66 -1.39 8.19
CA ASP A 545 -12.95 -1.97 8.57
C ASP A 545 -12.80 -3.26 9.43
N ARG A 546 -11.57 -3.69 9.73
CA ARG A 546 -11.26 -4.94 10.45
C ARG A 546 -10.76 -4.64 11.86
N THR A 547 -11.04 -5.52 12.81
CA THR A 547 -10.63 -5.38 14.22
C THR A 547 -9.38 -6.19 14.60
N THR A 548 -8.95 -7.09 13.72
CA THR A 548 -7.99 -8.16 14.05
C THR A 548 -6.54 -7.68 14.15
N ALA A 549 -6.17 -6.69 13.34
CA ALA A 549 -4.83 -6.13 13.27
C ALA A 549 -4.84 -4.61 13.30
N TRP A 550 -3.82 -4.04 13.92
CA TRP A 550 -3.57 -2.60 13.96
C TRP A 550 -2.16 -2.29 13.45
N PHE A 551 -2.04 -1.19 12.73
CA PHE A 551 -0.78 -0.71 12.16
C PHE A 551 -0.55 0.75 12.56
N PRO A 552 0.66 1.14 13.00
CA PRO A 552 1.01 2.53 13.32
C PRO A 552 0.66 3.52 12.21
N TYR A 553 0.20 4.70 12.57
CA TYR A 553 -0.04 5.77 11.60
C TYR A 553 1.30 6.37 11.12
N PRO A 554 1.59 6.36 9.81
CA PRO A 554 2.78 7.01 9.27
C PRO A 554 2.54 8.51 9.08
N TYR A 555 3.39 9.35 9.66
CA TYR A 555 3.40 10.79 9.40
C TYR A 555 4.16 11.05 8.10
N THR A 556 3.47 10.81 6.97
CA THR A 556 4.05 10.87 5.62
C THR A 556 4.60 12.25 5.28
N GLU A 557 4.05 13.33 5.82
CA GLU A 557 4.52 14.71 5.61
C GLU A 557 5.94 14.96 6.13
N TYR A 558 6.33 14.25 7.20
CA TYR A 558 7.62 14.41 7.87
C TYR A 558 8.55 13.21 7.64
N SER A 559 8.14 12.27 6.79
CA SER A 559 8.94 11.10 6.45
C SER A 559 9.78 11.40 5.20
N THR A 560 11.00 10.91 5.15
CA THR A 560 11.92 11.07 4.02
C THR A 560 12.62 9.76 3.74
N ARG A 561 13.51 9.69 2.74
CA ARG A 561 14.29 8.47 2.47
C ARG A 561 15.07 7.98 3.69
N ASN A 562 15.53 8.89 4.55
CA ASN A 562 16.40 8.58 5.68
C ASN A 562 15.69 8.55 7.05
N VAL A 563 14.44 9.00 7.11
CA VAL A 563 13.68 9.13 8.37
C VAL A 563 12.24 8.69 8.16
N LEU A 564 11.75 7.80 9.00
CA LEU A 564 10.31 7.52 9.15
C LEU A 564 9.84 8.05 10.49
N ILE A 565 8.74 8.81 10.45
CA ILE A 565 8.00 9.24 11.64
C ILE A 565 6.68 8.48 11.62
N GLU A 566 6.42 7.70 12.66
CA GLU A 566 5.18 6.93 12.79
C GLU A 566 4.64 6.99 14.21
N GLU A 567 3.37 6.67 14.39
CA GLU A 567 2.73 6.57 15.69
C GLU A 567 3.45 5.56 16.59
N PHE A 568 3.73 5.95 17.83
CA PHE A 568 4.37 5.05 18.77
C PHE A 568 3.41 3.92 19.19
N ALA A 569 3.73 2.69 18.79
CA ALA A 569 2.98 1.51 19.17
C ALA A 569 3.07 1.21 20.67
N GLN A 570 1.95 1.33 21.38
CA GLN A 570 1.84 0.95 22.79
C GLN A 570 1.35 -0.49 22.93
N GLY A 571 2.28 -1.41 23.23
CA GLY A 571 1.95 -2.82 23.44
C GLY A 571 3.03 -3.59 24.20
N ILE A 572 2.79 -4.87 24.44
CA ILE A 572 3.80 -5.82 24.92
C ILE A 572 4.21 -6.73 23.74
N PRO A 573 5.52 -6.95 23.49
CA PRO A 573 5.99 -7.82 22.42
C PRO A 573 5.40 -9.24 22.51
N MET A 574 5.09 -9.84 21.36
CA MET A 574 4.56 -11.20 21.28
C MET A 574 5.49 -12.23 21.95
N GLU A 575 6.80 -11.99 21.92
CA GLU A 575 7.82 -12.82 22.58
C GLU A 575 7.53 -13.04 24.07
N ASP A 576 7.05 -12.02 24.77
CA ASP A 576 6.71 -12.14 26.20
C ASP A 576 5.51 -13.10 26.41
N PHE A 577 4.55 -13.12 25.48
CA PHE A 577 3.40 -14.05 25.51
C PHE A 577 3.80 -15.48 25.12
N LEU A 578 4.75 -15.64 24.20
CA LEU A 578 5.29 -16.95 23.84
C LEU A 578 6.12 -17.56 24.99
N GLN A 579 6.87 -16.73 25.72
CA GLN A 579 7.69 -17.19 26.85
C GLN A 579 6.86 -17.49 28.11
N ASN A 580 5.90 -16.62 28.45
CA ASN A 580 5.11 -16.76 29.68
C ASN A 580 3.78 -17.50 29.49
N GLY A 581 3.32 -17.64 28.24
CA GLY A 581 2.01 -18.14 27.85
C GLY A 581 0.95 -17.03 27.77
N GLY A 582 0.02 -17.17 26.82
CA GLY A 582 -1.09 -16.21 26.61
C GLY A 582 -2.20 -16.25 27.67
N GLY A 583 -2.13 -17.17 28.63
CA GLY A 583 -3.15 -17.31 29.68
C GLY A 583 -4.55 -17.52 29.13
N VAL A 584 -5.52 -16.74 29.62
CA VAL A 584 -6.92 -16.79 29.15
C VAL A 584 -7.11 -16.27 27.72
N PHE A 585 -6.17 -15.46 27.22
CA PHE A 585 -6.23 -14.86 25.88
C PHE A 585 -5.48 -15.66 24.82
N GLN A 586 -4.88 -16.79 25.16
CA GLN A 586 -4.01 -17.55 24.27
C GLN A 586 -4.69 -17.96 22.96
N LYS A 587 -5.95 -18.39 23.03
CA LYS A 587 -6.78 -18.72 21.85
C LYS A 587 -7.12 -17.46 21.06
N ASP A 588 -7.55 -16.40 21.73
CA ASP A 588 -7.93 -15.15 21.07
C ASP A 588 -6.73 -14.53 20.32
N ILE A 589 -5.55 -14.45 20.94
CA ILE A 589 -4.33 -13.93 20.32
C ILE A 589 -3.93 -14.75 19.08
N ALA A 590 -4.02 -16.08 19.16
CA ALA A 590 -3.70 -16.96 18.03
C ALA A 590 -4.72 -16.82 16.88
N ASP A 591 -6.01 -16.75 17.21
CA ASP A 591 -7.10 -16.61 16.24
C ASP A 591 -7.05 -15.24 15.53
N GLU A 592 -6.76 -14.14 16.24
CA GLU A 592 -6.58 -12.81 15.64
C GLU A 592 -5.38 -12.77 14.67
N GLY A 593 -4.26 -13.41 15.04
CA GLY A 593 -3.07 -13.46 14.20
C GLY A 593 -3.30 -14.27 12.93
N LEU A 594 -4.00 -15.39 13.05
CA LEU A 594 -4.39 -16.22 11.92
C LEU A 594 -5.34 -15.49 10.97
N ASP A 595 -6.39 -14.84 11.50
CA ASP A 595 -7.34 -14.10 10.69
C ASP A 595 -6.69 -12.92 9.97
N ALA A 596 -5.88 -12.11 10.68
CA ALA A 596 -5.16 -11.00 10.09
C ALA A 596 -4.31 -11.44 8.90
N PHE A 597 -3.54 -12.51 9.07
CA PHE A 597 -2.66 -13.02 8.03
C PHE A 597 -3.40 -13.63 6.84
N LEU A 598 -4.43 -14.44 7.07
CA LEU A 598 -5.19 -15.03 5.98
C LEU A 598 -5.86 -13.95 5.11
N ASN A 599 -6.29 -12.85 5.73
CA ASN A 599 -6.79 -11.70 4.99
C ASN A 599 -5.68 -11.04 4.14
N MET A 600 -4.47 -10.85 4.70
CA MET A 600 -3.33 -10.31 3.94
C MET A 600 -3.00 -11.15 2.70
N VAL A 601 -3.01 -12.49 2.83
CA VAL A 601 -2.65 -13.41 1.75
C VAL A 601 -3.77 -13.57 0.73
N LEU A 602 -4.99 -13.85 1.18
CA LEU A 602 -6.08 -14.31 0.30
C LEU A 602 -6.95 -13.16 -0.22
N ILE A 603 -7.18 -12.14 0.59
CA ILE A 603 -8.05 -11.01 0.24
C ILE A 603 -7.22 -9.86 -0.32
N ASP A 604 -6.22 -9.41 0.43
CA ASP A 604 -5.53 -8.15 0.12
C ASP A 604 -4.38 -8.35 -0.87
N ASN A 605 -3.83 -9.57 -0.99
CA ASN A 605 -2.62 -9.86 -1.77
C ASN A 605 -1.44 -8.95 -1.38
N PHE A 606 -1.38 -8.53 -0.11
CA PHE A 606 -0.39 -7.59 0.40
C PHE A 606 0.07 -8.09 1.77
N ILE A 607 1.18 -8.83 1.76
CA ILE A 607 1.59 -9.69 2.87
C ILE A 607 2.76 -9.08 3.59
N HIS A 608 2.67 -8.94 4.91
CA HIS A 608 3.82 -8.56 5.72
C HIS A 608 4.85 -9.69 5.67
N ALA A 609 6.02 -9.44 5.07
CA ALA A 609 7.00 -10.49 4.79
C ALA A 609 7.91 -10.82 5.98
N ASP A 610 7.98 -9.94 6.99
CA ASP A 610 8.83 -10.11 8.19
C ASP A 610 7.99 -10.26 9.48
N LEU A 611 7.05 -11.21 9.50
CA LEU A 611 6.14 -11.49 10.63
C LEU A 611 6.78 -12.29 11.77
N HIS A 612 7.98 -11.88 12.22
CA HIS A 612 8.60 -12.50 13.39
C HIS A 612 7.99 -11.97 14.71
N PRO A 613 8.07 -12.71 15.83
CA PRO A 613 7.47 -12.29 17.10
C PRO A 613 7.88 -10.90 17.60
N GLY A 614 9.12 -10.46 17.33
CA GLY A 614 9.56 -9.09 17.65
C GLY A 614 8.82 -7.95 16.90
N ASN A 615 8.18 -8.22 15.76
CA ASN A 615 7.42 -7.25 14.97
C ASN A 615 5.91 -7.30 15.26
N ILE A 616 5.51 -8.12 16.24
CA ILE A 616 4.12 -8.27 16.67
C ILE A 616 4.03 -7.86 18.13
N MET A 617 3.14 -6.94 18.44
CA MET A 617 2.84 -6.54 19.82
C MET A 617 1.37 -6.82 20.12
N VAL A 618 1.07 -7.04 21.40
CA VAL A 618 -0.30 -7.20 21.90
C VAL A 618 -0.66 -5.98 22.72
N ARG A 619 -1.78 -5.35 22.38
CA ARG A 619 -2.44 -4.35 23.23
C ARG A 619 -3.78 -4.85 23.74
N PHE A 620 -4.33 -4.16 24.73
CA PHE A 620 -5.65 -4.44 25.27
C PHE A 620 -6.56 -3.24 25.10
N TYR A 621 -7.79 -3.48 24.67
CA TYR A 621 -8.83 -2.47 24.52
C TYR A 621 -10.14 -2.95 25.11
N LYS A 622 -11.05 -2.01 25.40
CA LYS A 622 -12.35 -2.33 25.98
C LYS A 622 -13.42 -2.11 24.90
N PRO A 623 -14.12 -3.16 24.42
CA PRO A 623 -15.13 -2.98 23.39
C PRO A 623 -16.29 -2.10 23.91
N GLU A 624 -16.76 -1.17 23.07
CA GLU A 624 -17.95 -0.36 23.36
C GLU A 624 -19.16 -1.28 23.56
N LYS A 625 -19.94 -1.04 24.64
CA LYS A 625 -21.20 -1.76 24.85
C LYS A 625 -22.22 -1.27 23.81
N LEU A 626 -22.87 -2.18 23.10
CA LEU A 626 -24.01 -1.84 22.24
C LEU A 626 -25.14 -1.28 23.10
N ASP A 627 -25.43 0.01 22.95
CA ASP A 627 -26.66 0.62 23.45
C ASP A 627 -27.80 0.19 22.52
N VAL A 628 -28.52 -0.87 22.89
CA VAL A 628 -29.69 -1.33 22.13
C VAL A 628 -30.89 -0.50 22.63
N PRO A 629 -31.51 0.36 21.80
CA PRO A 629 -32.62 1.20 22.25
C PRO A 629 -33.92 0.38 22.22
N ILE A 630 -34.04 -0.62 23.08
CA ILE A 630 -35.25 -1.41 23.25
C ILE A 630 -35.50 -1.52 24.75
N PHE A 631 -36.24 -0.53 25.28
CA PHE A 631 -36.70 -0.44 26.67
C PHE A 631 -35.62 -0.30 27.74
N THR A 632 -35.04 0.89 27.88
CA THR A 632 -34.52 1.32 29.18
C THR A 632 -34.66 2.83 29.33
N ARG A 633 -35.13 3.22 30.52
CA ARG A 633 -35.34 4.60 30.95
C ARG A 633 -34.02 5.36 30.84
N LYS A 634 -34.05 6.54 30.22
CA LYS A 634 -32.94 7.49 30.11
C LYS A 634 -32.40 7.79 31.51
N GLU A 635 -31.37 7.07 31.95
CA GLU A 635 -30.51 7.52 33.04
C GLU A 635 -29.54 8.53 32.44
N ASN A 636 -29.52 9.74 32.99
CA ASN A 636 -28.48 10.72 32.73
C ASN A 636 -27.15 10.14 33.24
N ARG A 637 -26.41 9.44 32.39
CA ARG A 637 -24.98 9.17 32.58
C ARG A 637 -24.19 10.15 31.72
N THR A 638 -23.73 11.23 32.35
CA THR A 638 -22.76 12.19 31.79
C THR A 638 -21.32 11.66 31.81
N THR A 639 -21.12 10.35 31.71
CA THR A 639 -19.78 9.73 31.72
C THR A 639 -19.81 8.42 30.93
N GLY A 640 -19.87 8.50 29.61
CA GLY A 640 -19.21 7.47 28.80
C GLY A 640 -17.71 7.73 28.87
N PRO A 641 -16.84 6.72 29.02
CA PRO A 641 -15.42 6.98 28.95
C PRO A 641 -15.11 7.38 27.51
N GLU A 642 -14.77 8.65 27.30
CA GLU A 642 -13.83 9.00 26.24
C GLU A 642 -12.66 8.03 26.38
N GLU A 643 -12.30 7.28 25.33
CA GLU A 643 -11.11 6.43 25.33
C GLU A 643 -9.87 7.31 25.47
N SER A 644 -9.55 7.67 26.72
CA SER A 644 -8.33 8.37 27.04
C SER A 644 -7.13 7.48 26.67
N PRO A 645 -6.05 8.05 26.14
CA PRO A 645 -4.82 7.32 25.83
C PRO A 645 -4.25 6.51 27.02
N ASP A 646 -4.64 6.86 28.25
CA ASP A 646 -4.18 6.25 29.50
C ASP A 646 -4.64 4.80 29.73
N VAL A 647 -5.81 4.38 29.23
CA VAL A 647 -6.42 3.10 29.62
C VAL A 647 -5.59 1.89 29.16
N THR A 648 -5.01 1.96 27.96
CA THR A 648 -4.14 0.89 27.45
C THR A 648 -2.83 0.86 28.23
N GLU A 649 -2.22 2.02 28.50
CA GLU A 649 -0.94 2.09 29.22
C GLU A 649 -1.10 1.60 30.66
N GLU A 650 -2.22 1.89 31.33
CA GLU A 650 -2.53 1.38 32.67
C GLU A 650 -2.52 -0.17 32.72
N VAL A 651 -3.13 -0.82 31.73
CA VAL A 651 -3.13 -2.30 31.63
C VAL A 651 -1.71 -2.83 31.38
N LEU A 652 -0.95 -2.15 30.53
CA LEU A 652 0.43 -2.55 30.21
C LEU A 652 1.37 -2.36 31.40
N GLU A 653 1.21 -1.30 32.19
CA GLU A 653 2.00 -1.03 33.41
C GLU A 653 1.79 -2.11 34.48
N ARG A 654 0.59 -2.68 34.59
CA ARG A 654 0.32 -3.81 35.50
C ARG A 654 1.01 -5.11 35.06
N LEU A 655 1.17 -5.33 33.74
CA LEU A 655 1.77 -6.54 33.18
C LEU A 655 3.31 -6.48 33.11
N ARG A 656 3.90 -5.32 32.80
CA ARG A 656 5.36 -5.15 32.62
C ARG A 656 6.22 -5.71 33.79
N PRO A 657 5.87 -5.51 35.08
CA PRO A 657 6.62 -6.04 36.21
C PRO A 657 6.64 -7.58 36.29
N HIS A 658 5.70 -8.26 35.62
CA HIS A 658 5.50 -9.70 35.71
C HIS A 658 6.02 -10.48 34.50
N ARG A 659 6.71 -9.82 33.54
CA ARG A 659 7.27 -10.46 32.33
C ARG A 659 8.23 -11.62 32.55
N LYS A 660 8.78 -11.77 33.76
CA LYS A 660 9.68 -12.88 34.13
C LYS A 660 9.07 -13.86 35.12
N ASN A 661 7.78 -13.72 35.44
CA ASN A 661 7.08 -14.56 36.40
C ASN A 661 5.76 -15.08 35.78
N PRO A 662 5.79 -16.27 35.14
CA PRO A 662 4.65 -16.81 34.40
C PRO A 662 3.36 -16.96 35.24
N GLU A 663 3.48 -17.27 36.52
CA GLU A 663 2.31 -17.46 37.40
C GLU A 663 1.60 -16.12 37.67
N LYS A 664 2.35 -15.08 38.06
CA LYS A 664 1.80 -13.74 38.28
C LYS A 664 1.30 -13.10 36.99
N TRP A 665 2.02 -13.34 35.88
CA TRP A 665 1.62 -12.93 34.54
C TRP A 665 0.23 -13.48 34.18
N LYS A 666 0.02 -14.79 34.31
CA LYS A 666 -1.27 -15.42 34.02
C LYS A 666 -2.39 -14.97 34.96
N ALA A 667 -2.07 -14.72 36.23
CA ALA A 667 -3.03 -14.18 37.20
C ALA A 667 -3.50 -12.77 36.78
N GLN A 668 -2.55 -11.89 36.40
CA GLN A 668 -2.88 -10.54 35.94
C GLN A 668 -3.71 -10.55 34.66
N LEU A 669 -3.39 -11.45 33.71
CA LEU A 669 -4.20 -11.61 32.49
C LEU A 669 -5.65 -12.04 32.79
N ARG A 670 -5.89 -12.84 33.84
CA ARG A 670 -7.26 -13.18 34.28
C ARG A 670 -8.00 -11.96 34.85
N GLU A 671 -7.31 -11.11 35.60
CA GLU A 671 -7.91 -9.86 36.10
C GLU A 671 -8.31 -8.94 34.93
N ILE A 672 -7.43 -8.81 33.93
CA ILE A 672 -7.69 -8.03 32.71
C ILE A 672 -8.89 -8.58 31.94
N ASP A 673 -9.05 -9.91 31.82
CA ASP A 673 -10.23 -10.52 31.21
C ASP A 673 -11.51 -10.26 32.02
N ASN A 674 -11.44 -10.36 33.36
CA ASN A 674 -12.57 -10.05 34.24
C ASN A 674 -13.01 -8.58 34.16
N GLU A 675 -12.09 -7.66 33.88
CA GLU A 675 -12.37 -6.24 33.64
C GLU A 675 -13.02 -5.97 32.26
N GLY A 676 -13.06 -6.99 31.39
CA GLY A 676 -13.72 -6.97 30.07
C GLY A 676 -12.82 -6.52 28.92
N TYR A 677 -11.50 -6.54 29.09
CA TYR A 677 -10.57 -6.19 28.01
C TYR A 677 -10.44 -7.33 27.00
N ARG A 678 -10.13 -6.96 25.75
CA ARG A 678 -9.80 -7.90 24.67
C ARG A 678 -8.43 -7.59 24.08
N PRO A 679 -7.67 -8.62 23.69
CA PRO A 679 -6.39 -8.43 23.02
C PRO A 679 -6.62 -7.91 21.60
N GLN A 680 -5.67 -7.12 21.10
CA GLN A 680 -5.57 -6.74 19.71
C GLN A 680 -4.11 -6.77 19.28
N LEU A 681 -3.85 -7.28 18.08
CA LEU A 681 -2.50 -7.35 17.54
C LEU A 681 -2.12 -6.03 16.89
N ILE A 682 -0.88 -5.63 17.15
CA ILE A 682 -0.20 -4.51 16.52
C ILE A 682 0.95 -5.08 15.71
N PHE A 683 0.99 -4.78 14.42
CA PHE A 683 2.11 -5.09 13.55
C PHE A 683 2.96 -3.83 13.35
N ILE A 684 4.26 -3.97 13.56
CA ILE A 684 5.26 -2.91 13.38
C ILE A 684 6.30 -3.38 12.35
N ASP A 685 7.13 -2.45 11.86
CA ASP A 685 8.18 -2.72 10.85
C ASP A 685 7.64 -3.29 9.53
N ALA A 686 6.77 -2.52 8.88
CA ALA A 686 6.22 -2.85 7.56
C ALA A 686 7.21 -2.58 6.40
N GLY A 687 8.52 -2.60 6.67
CA GLY A 687 9.56 -2.29 5.69
C GLY A 687 9.73 -3.36 4.61
N LEU A 688 9.20 -4.56 4.83
CA LEU A 688 9.16 -5.65 3.86
C LEU A 688 7.74 -6.14 3.66
N VAL A 689 7.28 -6.08 2.42
CA VAL A 689 6.03 -6.66 2.00
C VAL A 689 6.33 -7.76 0.96
N THR A 690 5.34 -8.57 0.65
CA THR A 690 5.36 -9.43 -0.52
C THR A 690 3.98 -9.37 -1.15
N GLU A 691 3.96 -9.17 -2.46
CA GLU A 691 2.76 -9.15 -3.28
C GLU A 691 2.95 -10.13 -4.44
N LEU A 692 1.91 -10.91 -4.76
CA LEU A 692 1.93 -11.76 -5.95
C LEU A 692 1.41 -10.96 -7.14
N ASN A 693 2.23 -10.79 -8.19
CA ASN A 693 1.76 -10.21 -9.45
C ASN A 693 0.60 -11.02 -10.07
N GLY A 694 -0.10 -10.48 -11.07
CA GLY A 694 -1.32 -11.11 -11.62
C GLY A 694 -1.13 -12.56 -12.09
N LYS A 695 0.03 -12.87 -12.71
CA LYS A 695 0.39 -14.21 -13.16
C LYS A 695 0.64 -15.15 -11.99
N ASN A 696 1.44 -14.72 -11.02
CA ASN A 696 1.83 -15.51 -9.85
C ASN A 696 0.66 -15.74 -8.91
N ARG A 697 -0.23 -14.75 -8.77
CA ARG A 697 -1.49 -14.87 -8.04
C ARG A 697 -2.39 -15.91 -8.68
N THR A 698 -2.50 -15.93 -10.01
CA THR A 698 -3.27 -16.97 -10.73
C THR A 698 -2.64 -18.35 -10.53
N ASN A 699 -1.31 -18.44 -10.62
CA ASN A 699 -0.59 -19.69 -10.36
C ASN A 699 -0.79 -20.21 -8.94
N PHE A 700 -0.72 -19.31 -7.96
CA PHE A 700 -0.98 -19.61 -6.56
C PHE A 700 -2.41 -20.11 -6.35
N LEU A 701 -3.41 -19.43 -6.92
CA LEU A 701 -4.82 -19.82 -6.79
C LEU A 701 -5.11 -21.16 -7.47
N ASP A 702 -4.53 -21.45 -8.63
CA ASP A 702 -4.67 -22.74 -9.32
C ASP A 702 -4.06 -23.88 -8.50
N LEU A 703 -2.85 -23.67 -7.95
CA LEU A 703 -2.18 -24.63 -7.08
C LEU A 703 -2.99 -24.86 -5.80
N PHE A 704 -3.44 -23.78 -5.17
CA PHE A 704 -4.25 -23.83 -3.96
C PHE A 704 -5.57 -24.57 -4.22
N LYS A 705 -6.23 -24.30 -5.35
CA LYS A 705 -7.44 -25.02 -5.78
C LYS A 705 -7.17 -26.52 -5.94
N ALA A 706 -6.10 -26.91 -6.62
CA ALA A 706 -5.74 -28.32 -6.80
C ALA A 706 -5.52 -29.04 -5.45
N VAL A 707 -4.82 -28.39 -4.51
CA VAL A 707 -4.61 -28.93 -3.16
C VAL A 707 -5.93 -29.01 -2.38
N ALA A 708 -6.79 -28.00 -2.44
CA ALA A 708 -8.11 -27.98 -1.78
C ALA A 708 -9.07 -29.05 -2.33
N GLU A 709 -8.95 -29.39 -3.62
CA GLU A 709 -9.69 -30.49 -4.27
C GLU A 709 -9.09 -31.88 -3.97
N PHE A 710 -8.00 -31.93 -3.17
CA PHE A 710 -7.21 -33.11 -2.89
C PHE A 710 -6.62 -33.79 -4.14
N ASP A 711 -6.31 -33.00 -5.17
CA ASP A 711 -5.64 -33.41 -6.40
C ASP A 711 -4.15 -33.02 -6.35
N GLY A 712 -3.37 -33.80 -5.60
CA GLY A 712 -1.94 -33.58 -5.45
C GLY A 712 -1.14 -33.86 -6.71
N TYR A 713 -1.66 -34.68 -7.63
CA TYR A 713 -1.03 -34.95 -8.91
C TYR A 713 -1.06 -33.70 -9.80
N LYS A 714 -2.24 -33.06 -9.92
CA LYS A 714 -2.38 -31.78 -10.60
C LYS A 714 -1.55 -30.69 -9.92
N ALA A 715 -1.56 -30.63 -8.59
CA ALA A 715 -0.72 -29.69 -7.84
C ALA A 715 0.77 -29.86 -8.19
N GLY A 716 1.28 -31.10 -8.21
CA GLY A 716 2.67 -31.38 -8.57
C GLY A 716 3.00 -31.04 -10.02
N HIS A 717 2.10 -31.34 -10.96
CA HIS A 717 2.26 -30.94 -12.36
C HIS A 717 2.32 -29.42 -12.53
N LEU A 718 1.42 -28.68 -11.88
CA LEU A 718 1.41 -27.22 -11.90
C LEU A 718 2.72 -26.63 -11.36
N MET A 719 3.26 -27.22 -10.28
CA MET A 719 4.54 -26.79 -9.71
C MET A 719 5.72 -27.04 -10.67
N VAL A 720 5.74 -28.15 -11.40
CA VAL A 720 6.80 -28.48 -12.37
C VAL A 720 6.70 -27.59 -13.62
N GLU A 721 5.51 -27.47 -14.21
CA GLU A 721 5.28 -26.72 -15.45
C GLU A 721 5.55 -25.21 -15.28
N ARG A 722 5.24 -24.67 -14.10
CA ARG A 722 5.25 -23.23 -13.84
C ARG A 722 6.46 -22.76 -13.03
N CYS A 723 7.42 -23.65 -12.75
CA CYS A 723 8.67 -23.29 -12.07
C CYS A 723 9.58 -22.45 -12.99
N ARG A 724 10.58 -21.76 -12.42
CA ARG A 724 11.48 -20.87 -13.19
C ARG A 724 12.27 -21.60 -14.29
N GLN A 725 12.59 -22.87 -14.07
CA GLN A 725 13.40 -23.70 -14.98
C GLN A 725 12.83 -25.12 -15.07
N PRO A 726 11.73 -25.32 -15.81
CA PRO A 726 11.10 -26.65 -15.95
C PRO A 726 12.04 -27.70 -16.53
N GLU A 727 12.95 -27.27 -17.41
CA GLU A 727 13.96 -28.11 -18.07
C GLU A 727 14.98 -28.73 -17.09
N ALA A 728 15.20 -28.09 -15.94
CA ALA A 728 16.19 -28.51 -14.94
C ALA A 728 15.60 -29.47 -13.88
N VAL A 729 14.29 -29.72 -13.94
CA VAL A 729 13.58 -30.58 -12.99
C VAL A 729 13.98 -32.04 -13.22
N LEU A 730 14.35 -32.70 -12.12
CA LEU A 730 14.66 -34.13 -12.11
C LEU A 730 13.39 -34.93 -11.84
N ASP A 731 13.06 -35.87 -12.73
CA ASP A 731 11.94 -36.80 -12.57
C ASP A 731 10.59 -36.13 -12.19
N GLY A 732 10.15 -35.12 -12.96
CA GLY A 732 8.93 -34.34 -12.68
C GLY A 732 7.64 -35.17 -12.48
N GLU A 733 7.51 -36.31 -13.17
CA GLU A 733 6.42 -37.27 -12.97
C GLU A 733 6.45 -37.94 -11.59
N VAL A 734 7.64 -38.30 -11.11
CA VAL A 734 7.82 -38.87 -9.78
C VAL A 734 7.50 -37.83 -8.71
N PHE A 735 7.89 -36.57 -8.96
CA PHE A 735 7.50 -35.45 -8.09
C PHE A 735 5.98 -35.31 -7.99
N ALA A 736 5.25 -35.32 -9.12
CA ALA A 736 3.79 -35.22 -9.13
C ALA A 736 3.10 -36.41 -8.42
N LEU A 737 3.60 -37.63 -8.61
CA LEU A 737 3.09 -38.82 -7.90
C LEU A 737 3.34 -38.73 -6.38
N ARG A 738 4.50 -38.23 -5.95
CA ARG A 738 4.78 -38.02 -4.52
C ARG A 738 3.90 -36.93 -3.92
N MET A 739 3.65 -35.84 -4.65
CA MET A 739 2.69 -34.82 -4.25
C MET A 739 1.27 -35.40 -4.09
N GLN A 740 0.82 -36.28 -5.00
CA GLN A 740 -0.44 -37.00 -4.84
C GLN A 740 -0.49 -37.84 -3.58
N HIS A 741 0.57 -38.59 -3.28
CA HIS A 741 0.67 -39.39 -2.05
C HIS A 741 0.58 -38.53 -0.79
N LEU A 742 1.28 -37.39 -0.76
CA LEU A 742 1.26 -36.45 0.35
C LEU A 742 -0.15 -35.87 0.55
N VAL A 743 -0.80 -35.36 -0.50
CA VAL A 743 -2.15 -34.77 -0.43
C VAL A 743 -3.21 -35.81 -0.03
N LEU A 744 -3.12 -37.05 -0.51
CA LEU A 744 -3.99 -38.15 -0.06
C LEU A 744 -3.73 -38.52 1.41
N GLY A 745 -2.47 -38.47 1.85
CA GLY A 745 -2.10 -38.62 3.25
C GLY A 745 -2.80 -37.58 4.13
N VAL A 746 -2.82 -36.33 3.70
CA VAL A 746 -3.57 -35.24 4.35
C VAL A 746 -5.06 -35.56 4.37
N LYS A 747 -5.68 -35.89 3.22
CA LYS A 747 -7.11 -36.24 3.11
C LYS A 747 -7.54 -37.31 4.11
N SER A 748 -6.74 -38.36 4.27
CA SER A 748 -7.04 -39.47 5.19
C SER A 748 -7.04 -39.05 6.67
N ARG A 749 -6.29 -37.99 7.00
CA ARG A 749 -6.15 -37.43 8.34
C ARG A 749 -7.06 -36.23 8.58
N THR A 750 -7.46 -35.48 7.55
CA THR A 750 -8.36 -34.31 7.68
C THR A 750 -9.75 -34.69 8.22
N PHE A 751 -10.21 -35.92 7.94
CA PHE A 751 -11.46 -36.45 8.49
C PHE A 751 -11.30 -37.08 9.89
N ALA A 752 -10.07 -37.34 10.34
CA ALA A 752 -9.74 -37.83 11.67
C ALA A 752 -9.15 -36.67 12.49
N LEU A 753 -10.03 -35.96 13.20
CA LEU A 753 -9.80 -34.74 14.01
C LEU A 753 -8.36 -34.47 14.50
N GLY A 754 -7.89 -33.24 14.23
CA GLY A 754 -7.03 -32.44 15.10
C GLY A 754 -5.61 -32.95 15.32
N ASN A 755 -4.67 -32.58 14.42
CA ASN A 755 -3.21 -32.47 14.68
C ASN A 755 -2.35 -32.36 13.41
N ILE A 756 -2.93 -32.14 12.22
CA ILE A 756 -2.12 -31.96 11.02
C ILE A 756 -1.37 -30.63 11.13
N LYS A 757 -0.06 -30.69 11.35
CA LYS A 757 0.84 -29.54 11.24
C LYS A 757 1.06 -29.26 9.77
N ILE A 758 0.60 -28.10 9.28
CA ILE A 758 0.83 -27.68 7.90
C ILE A 758 2.34 -27.52 7.67
N GLY A 759 3.08 -27.13 8.69
CA GLY A 759 4.53 -27.08 8.65
C GLY A 759 5.19 -28.41 8.31
N ASP A 760 4.68 -29.53 8.81
CA ASP A 760 5.23 -30.84 8.45
C ASP A 760 5.00 -31.15 6.97
N ILE A 761 3.81 -30.79 6.45
CA ILE A 761 3.45 -30.95 5.03
C ILE A 761 4.33 -30.06 4.15
N LEU A 762 4.41 -28.78 4.47
CA LEU A 762 5.20 -27.81 3.71
C LEU A 762 6.69 -28.16 3.74
N ASN A 763 7.22 -28.63 4.87
CA ASN A 763 8.61 -29.12 4.94
C ASN A 763 8.83 -30.35 4.04
N GLU A 764 7.88 -31.27 3.98
CA GLU A 764 7.94 -32.42 3.06
C GLU A 764 7.89 -31.96 1.60
N VAL A 765 7.05 -30.98 1.26
CA VAL A 765 7.02 -30.33 -0.05
C VAL A 765 8.35 -29.66 -0.38
N LEU A 766 8.89 -28.82 0.51
CA LEU A 766 10.18 -28.14 0.29
C LEU A 766 11.34 -29.14 0.13
N SER A 767 11.32 -30.25 0.87
CA SER A 767 12.29 -31.34 0.71
C SER A 767 12.17 -32.02 -0.66
N MET A 768 10.95 -32.24 -1.15
CA MET A 768 10.71 -32.79 -2.49
C MET A 768 11.14 -31.83 -3.59
N VAL A 769 10.84 -30.54 -3.44
CA VAL A 769 11.27 -29.43 -4.30
C VAL A 769 12.79 -29.42 -4.44
N ARG A 770 13.52 -29.51 -3.31
CA ARG A 770 14.98 -29.62 -3.28
C ARG A 770 15.50 -30.91 -3.92
N THR A 771 14.85 -32.04 -3.70
CA THR A 771 15.31 -33.35 -4.23
C THR A 771 15.11 -33.47 -5.74
N HIS A 772 14.03 -32.91 -6.27
CA HIS A 772 13.66 -32.98 -7.69
C HIS A 772 14.04 -31.70 -8.46
N HIS A 773 14.75 -30.77 -7.84
CA HIS A 773 15.19 -29.50 -8.42
C HIS A 773 14.03 -28.65 -8.99
N VAL A 774 12.86 -28.69 -8.34
CA VAL A 774 11.71 -27.85 -8.73
C VAL A 774 11.96 -26.44 -8.23
N ARG A 775 12.25 -25.48 -9.11
CA ARG A 775 12.63 -24.13 -8.70
C ARG A 775 11.41 -23.21 -8.50
N LEU A 776 10.99 -23.06 -7.25
CA LEU A 776 9.90 -22.15 -6.89
C LEU A 776 10.31 -20.67 -7.06
N GLU A 777 9.30 -19.84 -7.29
CA GLU A 777 9.48 -18.40 -7.41
C GLU A 777 9.68 -17.75 -6.04
N GLY A 778 10.53 -16.73 -5.96
CA GLY A 778 10.90 -16.11 -4.68
C GLY A 778 9.71 -15.54 -3.90
N ASP A 779 8.78 -14.87 -4.58
CA ASP A 779 7.60 -14.29 -3.93
C ASP A 779 6.71 -15.40 -3.34
N PHE A 780 6.55 -16.50 -4.07
CA PHE A 780 5.81 -17.67 -3.60
C PHE A 780 6.47 -18.31 -2.36
N ILE A 781 7.80 -18.43 -2.36
CA ILE A 781 8.55 -18.92 -1.20
C ILE A 781 8.33 -18.01 0.00
N ASN A 782 8.42 -16.69 -0.15
CA ASN A 782 8.18 -15.75 0.95
C ASN A 782 6.78 -15.92 1.54
N VAL A 783 5.73 -16.12 0.71
CA VAL A 783 4.38 -16.43 1.21
C VAL A 783 4.35 -17.73 2.01
N VAL A 784 4.97 -18.80 1.50
CA VAL A 784 5.05 -20.11 2.19
C VAL A 784 5.78 -19.97 3.53
N LEU A 785 6.85 -19.20 3.58
CA LEU A 785 7.61 -18.95 4.80
C LEU A 785 6.82 -18.14 5.83
N SER A 786 6.06 -17.13 5.40
CA SER A 786 5.17 -16.39 6.29
C SER A 786 4.07 -17.30 6.87
N ILE A 787 3.51 -18.23 6.07
CA ILE A 787 2.55 -19.24 6.56
C ILE A 787 3.20 -20.11 7.64
N LEU A 788 4.41 -20.61 7.39
CA LEU A 788 5.15 -21.47 8.32
C LEU A 788 5.47 -20.76 9.65
N LEU A 789 5.97 -19.52 9.58
CA LEU A 789 6.28 -18.73 10.76
C LEU A 789 5.04 -18.46 11.59
N LEU A 790 3.94 -18.04 10.94
CA LEU A 790 2.71 -17.76 11.65
C LEU A 790 2.10 -19.03 12.27
N GLU A 791 2.08 -20.15 11.55
CA GLU A 791 1.60 -21.40 12.14
C GLU A 791 2.47 -21.79 13.36
N GLY A 792 3.79 -21.60 13.28
CA GLY A 792 4.70 -21.81 14.39
C GLY A 792 4.35 -20.95 15.62
N ILE A 793 4.14 -19.64 15.41
CA ILE A 793 3.72 -18.70 16.47
C ILE A 793 2.34 -19.09 17.02
N GLY A 794 1.38 -19.30 16.13
CA GLY A 794 0.00 -19.61 16.44
C GLY A 794 -0.15 -20.92 17.20
N ARG A 795 0.64 -21.95 16.89
CA ARG A 795 0.64 -23.24 17.62
C ARG A 795 1.40 -23.20 18.94
N ASN A 796 2.43 -22.36 19.04
CA ASN A 796 3.12 -22.13 20.32
C ASN A 796 2.15 -21.51 21.33
N LEU A 797 1.28 -20.60 20.85
CA LEU A 797 0.16 -20.11 21.62
C LEU A 797 -0.92 -21.18 21.75
N ASN A 798 -1.61 -21.57 20.69
CA ASN A 798 -2.70 -22.53 20.73
C ASN A 798 -2.31 -23.85 20.02
N PRO A 799 -1.92 -24.93 20.74
CA PRO A 799 -1.51 -26.18 20.10
C PRO A 799 -2.58 -26.82 19.21
N GLU A 800 -3.85 -26.52 19.46
CA GLU A 800 -5.01 -27.02 18.71
C GLU A 800 -5.39 -26.14 17.50
N LEU A 801 -4.60 -25.08 17.21
CA LEU A 801 -4.83 -24.20 16.07
C LEU A 801 -4.81 -24.97 14.75
N ASP A 802 -5.83 -24.76 13.92
CA ASP A 802 -5.96 -25.34 12.58
C ASP A 802 -6.12 -24.23 11.53
N LEU A 803 -5.06 -24.01 10.76
CA LEU A 803 -5.00 -22.97 9.73
C LEU A 803 -5.90 -23.29 8.51
N PHE A 804 -6.13 -24.57 8.20
CA PHE A 804 -7.09 -24.93 7.14
C PHE A 804 -8.52 -24.59 7.56
N ALA A 805 -8.89 -24.88 8.81
CA ALA A 805 -10.20 -24.52 9.33
C ALA A 805 -10.41 -22.99 9.35
N GLY A 806 -9.38 -22.22 9.74
CA GLY A 806 -9.41 -20.75 9.71
C GLY A 806 -9.53 -20.14 8.32
N ALA A 807 -9.01 -20.80 7.28
CA ALA A 807 -9.11 -20.31 5.90
C ALA A 807 -10.51 -20.49 5.27
N LEU A 808 -11.33 -21.42 5.77
CA LEU A 808 -12.62 -21.75 5.16
C LEU A 808 -13.60 -20.57 5.03
N PRO A 809 -13.80 -19.69 6.03
CA PRO A 809 -14.71 -18.55 5.91
C PRO A 809 -14.27 -17.53 4.85
N ILE A 810 -12.96 -17.31 4.72
CA ILE A 810 -12.37 -16.38 3.76
C ILE A 810 -12.49 -16.95 2.34
N LEU A 811 -12.24 -18.25 2.18
CA LEU A 811 -12.46 -18.96 0.92
C LEU A 811 -13.94 -18.92 0.49
N ARG A 812 -14.88 -19.00 1.44
CA ARG A 812 -16.32 -18.81 1.19
C ARG A 812 -16.62 -17.42 0.63
N GLN A 813 -16.01 -16.37 1.20
CA GLN A 813 -16.17 -15.00 0.73
C GLN A 813 -15.63 -14.81 -0.69
N LEU A 814 -14.43 -15.35 -0.98
CA LEU A 814 -13.82 -15.29 -2.31
C LEU A 814 -14.63 -16.07 -3.36
N GLY A 815 -15.11 -17.27 -3.00
CA GLY A 815 -15.98 -18.07 -3.87
C GLY A 815 -17.30 -17.38 -4.20
N ALA A 816 -17.88 -16.67 -3.23
CA ALA A 816 -19.12 -15.91 -3.43
C ALA A 816 -18.92 -14.67 -4.32
N GLN A 817 -17.79 -13.97 -4.20
CA GLN A 817 -17.44 -12.82 -5.06
C GLN A 817 -17.08 -13.24 -6.50
N GLY A 818 -16.54 -14.45 -6.68
CA GLY A 818 -16.20 -15.04 -7.99
C GLY A 818 -17.37 -15.71 -8.74
N GLY A 819 -18.61 -15.59 -8.25
CA GLY A 819 -19.78 -16.37 -8.70
C GLY A 819 -20.12 -16.27 -10.21
N GLY A 820 -19.66 -15.23 -10.91
CA GLY A 820 -19.84 -15.11 -12.36
C GLY A 820 -18.95 -16.03 -13.21
N SER A 821 -17.75 -16.38 -12.72
CA SER A 821 -16.76 -17.19 -13.45
C SER A 821 -16.87 -18.68 -13.09
N MET A 822 -17.15 -18.99 -11.84
CA MET A 822 -17.21 -20.36 -11.31
C MET A 822 -18.39 -21.19 -11.89
N ILE A 823 -19.51 -20.53 -12.21
CA ILE A 823 -20.70 -21.18 -12.79
C ILE A 823 -20.49 -21.58 -14.25
N ARG A 824 -19.57 -20.93 -14.98
CA ARG A 824 -19.27 -21.27 -16.39
C ARG A 824 -18.36 -22.49 -16.55
N GLY A 825 -17.68 -22.93 -15.48
CA GLY A 825 -16.67 -24.01 -15.52
C GLY A 825 -17.16 -25.42 -15.16
N GLY A 826 -18.40 -25.60 -14.69
CA GLY A 826 -18.99 -26.94 -14.46
C GLY A 826 -18.48 -27.74 -13.25
N ASP A 827 -17.70 -27.16 -12.33
CA ASP A 827 -17.18 -27.86 -11.14
C ASP A 827 -18.15 -27.82 -9.94
N PHE A 828 -18.98 -28.86 -9.79
CA PHE A 828 -19.89 -29.05 -8.63
C PHE A 828 -19.22 -29.72 -7.42
N SER A 829 -17.92 -30.03 -7.48
CA SER A 829 -17.14 -30.69 -6.42
C SER A 829 -16.93 -29.80 -5.20
N MET A 830 -16.52 -28.54 -5.43
CA MET A 830 -16.33 -27.53 -4.39
C MET A 830 -17.62 -27.22 -3.64
N LEU A 831 -18.76 -27.21 -4.31
CA LEU A 831 -20.07 -27.00 -3.68
C LEU A 831 -20.42 -28.12 -2.68
N LYS A 832 -20.05 -29.38 -2.96
CA LYS A 832 -20.31 -30.52 -2.05
C LYS A 832 -19.39 -30.51 -0.83
N VAL A 833 -18.12 -30.18 -1.02
CA VAL A 833 -17.16 -30.00 0.08
C VAL A 833 -17.58 -28.81 0.95
N TRP A 834 -17.98 -27.70 0.32
CA TRP A 834 -18.53 -26.51 0.95
C TRP A 834 -19.77 -26.82 1.80
N VAL A 835 -20.78 -27.51 1.25
CA VAL A 835 -21.99 -27.93 2.01
C VAL A 835 -21.65 -28.87 3.17
N GLY A 836 -20.71 -29.79 2.99
CA GLY A 836 -20.28 -30.72 4.04
C GLY A 836 -19.55 -30.05 5.20
N LEU A 837 -18.71 -29.04 4.91
CA LEU A 837 -17.98 -28.26 5.91
C LEU A 837 -18.90 -27.25 6.62
N GLU A 838 -19.83 -26.61 5.90
CA GLU A 838 -20.80 -25.67 6.45
C GLU A 838 -21.76 -26.37 7.43
N ALA A 839 -22.26 -27.56 7.09
CA ALA A 839 -23.12 -28.35 7.97
C ALA A 839 -22.42 -28.71 9.29
N ARG A 840 -21.11 -28.99 9.24
CA ARG A 840 -20.31 -29.33 10.44
C ARG A 840 -19.93 -28.11 11.26
N SER A 841 -19.51 -27.02 10.62
CA SER A 841 -19.21 -25.74 11.29
C SER A 841 -20.44 -25.20 12.02
N PHE A 842 -21.62 -25.27 11.39
CA PHE A 842 -22.89 -24.88 12.02
C PHE A 842 -23.24 -25.74 13.25
N LEU A 843 -22.91 -27.04 13.22
CA LEU A 843 -23.10 -27.96 14.35
C LEU A 843 -22.09 -27.77 15.50
N GLN A 844 -20.87 -27.30 15.22
CA GLN A 844 -19.85 -27.02 16.27
C GLN A 844 -19.96 -25.60 16.83
N ALA A 845 -20.19 -24.59 15.99
CA ALA A 845 -20.27 -23.19 16.38
C ALA A 845 -21.50 -22.89 17.25
N SER A 846 -22.59 -23.65 17.09
CA SER A 846 -23.82 -23.49 17.89
C SER A 846 -23.65 -23.80 19.39
N ILE A 847 -22.56 -24.47 19.80
CA ILE A 847 -22.30 -24.79 21.22
C ILE A 847 -21.33 -23.76 21.83
N ASP A 848 -20.18 -23.55 21.20
CA ASP A 848 -19.10 -22.67 21.72
C ASP A 848 -19.48 -21.18 21.65
N THR A 849 -20.21 -20.78 20.61
CA THR A 849 -20.68 -19.38 20.43
C THR A 849 -21.84 -19.06 21.38
N VAL A 850 -22.73 -20.02 21.63
CA VAL A 850 -23.82 -19.86 22.60
C VAL A 850 -23.25 -19.78 24.02
N GLU A 851 -22.26 -20.60 24.37
CA GLU A 851 -21.59 -20.52 25.67
C GLU A 851 -20.86 -19.18 25.87
N ARG A 852 -20.15 -18.67 24.85
CA ARG A 852 -19.50 -17.34 24.89
C ARG A 852 -20.52 -16.20 25.02
N CYS A 853 -21.61 -16.25 24.24
CA CYS A 853 -22.64 -15.22 24.29
C CYS A 853 -23.47 -15.25 25.59
N VAL A 854 -23.59 -16.42 26.24
CA VAL A 854 -24.18 -16.55 27.58
C VAL A 854 -23.22 -16.06 28.67
N LYS A 855 -21.92 -16.38 28.57
CA LYS A 855 -20.89 -15.96 29.54
C LYS A 855 -20.69 -14.45 29.60
N TYR A 856 -20.90 -13.74 28.48
CA TYR A 856 -20.73 -12.28 28.38
C TYR A 856 -22.05 -11.50 28.26
N ASP A 857 -23.19 -12.11 28.66
CA ASP A 857 -24.50 -11.44 28.72
C ASP A 857 -24.98 -10.85 27.37
N GLN A 858 -24.51 -11.42 26.25
CA GLN A 858 -24.83 -10.96 24.90
C GLN A 858 -26.08 -11.64 24.31
N LEU A 859 -26.50 -12.79 24.86
CA LEU A 859 -27.75 -13.48 24.46
C LEU A 859 -28.88 -13.39 25.48
N SER A 860 -28.59 -13.09 26.76
CA SER A 860 -29.60 -12.72 27.74
C SER A 860 -29.09 -11.58 28.60
N PRO A 861 -29.64 -10.36 28.50
CA PRO A 861 -29.47 -9.42 29.60
C PRO A 861 -30.17 -10.02 30.81
N ASN A 862 -29.47 -10.09 31.94
CA ASN A 862 -30.05 -10.52 33.23
C ASN A 862 -31.47 -9.93 33.42
N ILE A 863 -32.45 -10.83 33.64
CA ILE A 863 -33.78 -10.49 34.20
C ILE A 863 -33.61 -10.16 35.68
#